data_AF-A0A970GG04-F1
#
_entry.id   AF-A0A970GG04-F1
#
_cell.length_a   1.000
_cell.length_b   1.000
_cell.length_c   1.000
_cell.angle_alpha   90.00
_cell.angle_beta   90.00
_cell.angle_gamma   90.00
#
_symmetry.space_group_name_H-M   'P 1'
#
loop_
_entity.id
_entity.type
_entity.pdbx_description
1 polymer ?
#
loop_
_entity_poly.entity_id
_entity_poly.type
_entity_poly.pdbx_seq_one_letter_code
_entity_poly.pdbx_strand_id
1 'polypeptide(L)'
;MERTTLFADILLPLPLKGMFTYRVPHMLSGQIMVGQRAVVQLGTRKVYAGLVRRIHTEPPREFQVKYILSLLDDLPVVKEEQFQFWEWLANYYLCTPGEVMNAALPPAMKLSGETKILLHPHADPDSEELGEKEFAILQALKNKKELSMGEASGIAGLPKVLPLLKGMIENGFIVMQDSLDDPWQPRTEILIKLSPEFGQEENLKEAFDKAEKRAPRHLELLLNFIRLSRRYEPHPAEVLRKDLTSSVKGGAAALKAMIKKGIFETYTREVSRFRHEEAKNEVIVFNEHQEKALQELRDSYRDHEVTLLHGVTSSGKTEIYIKLIREYLEQGQQVLYLLPEIALTAQIINRLQRHFGDRAGIYHSRFNPEERTEVWNNLLKGGISSHDKMISYDLVLGPRSAMFLPFNKLGLIIIDEEHEPSFKQFDPAPRYQARDAAIFLAGMHDAKVLLGSATPSLETYFNAQRGKFGYVALNHRHGGVKMPEILVADLKLETRNKRMKSHFSPLLYESIQTALANKEQVILFQNRRGFSPRLECEACNWIPECNQCDVSLVYHKKINKLKCHYCGYTITPPTNCHVCNSTNLRLKGFGTEKIEEELPLFFPEASIARMDLDTTRSKNAYRDIITDFEDRKIDILVGTQMVSKGLDFNNVSVVGILNADNMMNFPDFRAHERAFQLMAQVSGRAGRYQKRGKVIVQTWNPQNSIIQQVVAHDYESMYHTQIRERQRFHYPPYFRLIRVTVLHPDPNVLNQAANELSQRLRKYFPKKVLGPEYPPVSRIRNQYIKNMMVKLERDARLSESKAKLIKIVELFHAEPDYKRVRVILDVDPA
;
A
#
# COMPACT_ATOMS: atom_id res chain seq x y z
N MET A 1 18.27 -30.33 -39.22
CA MET A 1 18.28 -29.88 -37.81
C MET A 1 17.04 -30.43 -37.13
N GLU A 2 17.20 -31.29 -36.14
CA GLU A 2 16.09 -31.73 -35.29
C GLU A 2 15.47 -30.50 -34.62
N ARG A 3 14.14 -30.37 -34.74
CA ARG A 3 13.40 -29.23 -34.20
C ARG A 3 13.16 -29.47 -32.71
N THR A 4 13.87 -28.75 -31.87
CA THR A 4 13.64 -28.78 -30.41
C THR A 4 12.30 -28.12 -30.10
N THR A 5 11.34 -28.89 -29.56
CA THR A 5 10.07 -28.31 -29.08
C THR A 5 10.27 -27.78 -27.67
N LEU A 6 9.95 -26.50 -27.47
CA LEU A 6 10.03 -25.84 -26.16
C LEU A 6 8.65 -25.74 -25.49
N PHE A 7 8.68 -25.83 -24.17
CA PHE A 7 7.57 -25.63 -23.26
C PHE A 7 7.97 -24.60 -22.20
N ALA A 8 6.99 -23.87 -21.67
CA ALA A 8 7.20 -22.90 -20.61
C ALA A 8 6.16 -23.08 -19.51
N ASP A 9 6.62 -23.09 -18.27
CA ASP A 9 5.78 -23.04 -17.08
C ASP A 9 5.47 -21.58 -16.75
N ILE A 10 4.18 -21.25 -16.77
CA ILE A 10 3.68 -19.89 -16.59
C ILE A 10 3.03 -19.75 -15.21
N LEU A 11 3.52 -18.80 -14.43
CA LEU A 11 2.90 -18.37 -13.18
C LEU A 11 1.78 -17.37 -13.48
N LEU A 12 0.57 -17.68 -13.01
CA LEU A 12 -0.60 -16.81 -13.20
C LEU A 12 -0.93 -16.04 -11.91
N PRO A 13 -1.45 -14.80 -12.00
CA PRO A 13 -1.83 -13.99 -10.84
C PRO A 13 -3.18 -14.46 -10.23
N LEU A 14 -3.28 -15.75 -9.93
CA LEU A 14 -4.49 -16.44 -9.48
C LEU A 14 -4.21 -17.24 -8.20
N PRO A 15 -5.22 -17.47 -7.34
CA PRO A 15 -5.10 -18.31 -6.15
C PRO A 15 -5.15 -19.80 -6.53
N LEU A 16 -4.25 -20.22 -7.44
CA LEU A 16 -4.12 -21.58 -7.94
C LEU A 16 -2.74 -22.13 -7.57
N LYS A 17 -2.67 -23.42 -7.27
CA LYS A 17 -1.41 -24.08 -6.92
C LYS A 17 -0.59 -24.37 -8.17
N GLY A 18 0.71 -24.11 -8.06
CA GLY A 18 1.68 -24.44 -9.10
C GLY A 18 1.69 -23.47 -10.28
N MET A 19 2.25 -23.95 -11.37
CA MET A 19 2.43 -23.24 -12.63
C MET A 19 1.71 -24.02 -13.73
N PHE A 20 1.44 -23.36 -14.85
CA PHE A 20 0.73 -23.95 -15.96
C PHE A 20 1.66 -24.06 -17.17
N THR A 21 1.84 -25.28 -17.67
CA THR A 21 2.73 -25.53 -18.81
C THR A 21 2.02 -25.19 -20.12
N TYR A 22 2.70 -24.42 -20.98
CA TYR A 22 2.26 -24.07 -22.33
C TYR A 22 3.34 -24.43 -23.35
N ARG A 23 2.93 -24.73 -24.58
CA ARG A 23 3.86 -24.92 -25.69
C ARG A 23 4.32 -23.56 -26.21
N VAL A 24 5.62 -23.40 -26.42
CA VAL A 24 6.18 -22.19 -27.02
C VAL A 24 6.05 -22.28 -28.54
N PRO A 25 5.37 -21.33 -29.21
CA PRO A 25 5.40 -21.23 -30.66
C PRO A 25 6.83 -21.11 -31.19
N HIS A 26 7.10 -21.71 -32.35
CA HIS A 26 8.44 -21.68 -32.96
C HIS A 26 8.99 -20.25 -33.12
N MET A 27 8.12 -19.29 -33.52
CA MET A 27 8.50 -17.89 -33.69
C MET A 27 8.99 -17.22 -32.40
N LEU A 28 8.56 -17.72 -31.22
CA LEU A 28 8.93 -17.17 -29.92
C LEU A 28 10.10 -17.93 -29.26
N SER A 29 10.54 -19.05 -29.84
CA SER A 29 11.52 -19.94 -29.22
C SER A 29 12.90 -19.29 -28.99
N GLY A 30 13.29 -18.32 -29.81
CA GLY A 30 14.53 -17.53 -29.65
C GLY A 30 14.37 -16.25 -28.83
N GLN A 31 13.16 -15.89 -28.41
CA GLN A 31 12.86 -14.64 -27.71
C GLN A 31 12.43 -14.85 -26.26
N ILE A 32 11.85 -16.03 -25.97
CA ILE A 32 11.30 -16.32 -24.65
C ILE A 32 12.41 -16.45 -23.59
N MET A 33 12.23 -15.76 -22.47
CA MET A 33 13.12 -15.74 -21.31
C MET A 33 12.32 -15.87 -20.02
N VAL A 34 12.94 -16.47 -19.00
CA VAL A 34 12.39 -16.49 -17.64
C VAL A 34 12.23 -15.06 -17.15
N GLY A 35 11.08 -14.75 -16.53
CA GLY A 35 10.74 -13.43 -16.01
C GLY A 35 10.00 -12.50 -16.98
N GLN A 36 9.82 -12.88 -18.24
CA GLN A 36 8.96 -12.15 -19.19
C GLN A 36 7.47 -12.39 -18.91
N ARG A 37 6.61 -11.41 -19.24
CA ARG A 37 5.17 -11.63 -19.26
C ARG A 37 4.75 -12.31 -20.57
N ALA A 38 3.96 -13.37 -20.44
CA ALA A 38 3.39 -14.12 -21.54
C ALA A 38 1.85 -14.09 -21.44
N VAL A 39 1.20 -13.89 -22.58
CA VAL A 39 -0.25 -13.93 -22.72
C VAL A 39 -0.67 -15.38 -22.96
N VAL A 40 -1.51 -15.90 -22.07
CA VAL A 40 -1.94 -17.30 -22.13
C VAL A 40 -3.43 -17.45 -21.84
N GLN A 41 -4.03 -18.48 -22.41
CA GLN A 41 -5.43 -18.81 -22.18
C GLN A 41 -5.56 -19.88 -21.07
N LEU A 42 -6.38 -19.63 -20.06
CA LEU A 42 -6.77 -20.60 -19.05
C LEU A 42 -8.28 -20.91 -19.17
N GLY A 43 -8.62 -22.21 -19.25
CA GLY A 43 -9.99 -22.65 -19.51
C GLY A 43 -10.44 -22.34 -20.95
N THR A 44 -11.74 -22.16 -21.15
CA THR A 44 -12.33 -22.04 -22.50
C THR A 44 -12.32 -20.62 -23.08
N ARG A 45 -12.16 -19.58 -22.25
CA ARG A 45 -12.31 -18.17 -22.70
C ARG A 45 -11.41 -17.13 -22.03
N LYS A 46 -10.77 -17.43 -20.90
CA LYS A 46 -10.07 -16.39 -20.13
C LYS A 46 -8.62 -16.29 -20.54
N VAL A 47 -8.18 -15.09 -20.87
CA VAL A 47 -6.79 -14.77 -21.18
C VAL A 47 -6.19 -14.03 -19.99
N TYR A 48 -4.94 -14.38 -19.66
CA TYR A 48 -4.20 -13.82 -18.55
C TYR A 48 -2.80 -13.45 -19.01
N ALA A 49 -2.26 -12.35 -18.48
CA ALA A 49 -0.82 -12.14 -18.46
C ALA A 49 -0.21 -12.90 -17.28
N GLY A 50 0.59 -13.92 -17.59
CA GLY A 50 1.39 -14.67 -16.63
C GLY A 50 2.87 -14.37 -16.78
N LEU A 51 3.69 -14.85 -15.85
CA LEU A 51 5.15 -14.75 -15.92
C LEU A 51 5.77 -16.10 -16.29
N VAL A 52 6.71 -16.09 -17.22
CA VAL A 52 7.51 -17.28 -17.57
C VAL A 52 8.41 -17.61 -16.39
N ARG A 53 8.23 -18.77 -15.75
CA ARG A 53 9.01 -19.20 -14.58
C ARG A 53 10.07 -20.25 -14.91
N ARG A 54 9.79 -21.13 -15.86
CA ARG A 54 10.72 -22.16 -16.35
C ARG A 54 10.51 -22.39 -17.83
N ILE A 55 11.60 -22.64 -18.56
CA ILE A 55 11.58 -23.08 -19.97
C ILE A 55 12.22 -24.46 -20.02
N HIS A 56 11.60 -25.41 -20.70
CA HIS A 56 12.06 -26.80 -20.76
C HIS A 56 11.65 -27.49 -22.07
N THR A 57 12.18 -28.70 -22.30
CA THR A 57 11.89 -29.55 -23.46
C THR A 57 11.02 -30.76 -23.13
N GLU A 58 10.71 -30.98 -21.85
CA GLU A 58 9.92 -32.11 -21.37
C GLU A 58 8.42 -31.92 -21.69
N PRO A 59 7.81 -32.73 -22.58
CA PRO A 59 6.38 -32.62 -22.85
C PRO A 59 5.55 -33.16 -21.68
N PRO A 60 4.45 -32.50 -21.30
CA PRO A 60 3.53 -33.06 -20.30
C PRO A 60 2.90 -34.36 -20.80
N ARG A 61 2.86 -35.37 -19.93
CA ARG A 61 2.44 -36.75 -20.28
C ARG A 61 0.92 -36.95 -20.33
N GLU A 62 0.18 -36.16 -19.56
CA GLU A 62 -1.23 -36.45 -19.23
C GLU A 62 -2.25 -35.53 -19.93
N PHE A 63 -1.80 -34.48 -20.63
CA PHE A 63 -2.70 -33.51 -21.26
C PHE A 63 -2.06 -32.80 -22.45
N GLN A 64 -2.90 -32.41 -23.40
CA GLN A 64 -2.49 -31.56 -24.52
C GLN A 64 -2.35 -30.12 -24.05
N VAL A 65 -1.17 -29.54 -24.23
CA VAL A 65 -0.91 -28.13 -23.89
C VAL A 65 -1.38 -27.18 -24.97
N LYS A 66 -1.88 -26.02 -24.53
CA LYS A 66 -2.15 -24.87 -25.38
C LYS A 66 -0.85 -24.13 -25.70
N TYR A 67 -0.88 -23.31 -26.74
CA TYR A 67 0.23 -22.43 -27.08
C TYR A 67 0.21 -21.14 -26.25
N ILE A 68 1.39 -20.56 -26.03
CA ILE A 68 1.51 -19.15 -25.67
C ILE A 68 0.96 -18.29 -26.81
N LEU A 69 0.12 -17.30 -26.49
CA LEU A 69 -0.50 -16.43 -27.49
C LEU A 69 0.48 -15.35 -27.96
N SER A 70 1.15 -14.68 -27.02
CA SER A 70 2.16 -13.66 -27.29
C SER A 70 3.05 -13.40 -26.07
N LEU A 71 4.19 -12.72 -26.28
CA LEU A 71 5.00 -12.11 -25.23
C LEU A 71 4.67 -10.62 -25.16
N LEU A 72 4.65 -10.04 -23.96
CA LEU A 72 4.38 -8.62 -23.75
C LEU A 72 5.66 -7.79 -23.57
N ASP A 73 6.78 -8.43 -23.28
CA ASP A 73 8.04 -7.77 -22.96
C ASP A 73 9.18 -8.37 -23.78
N ASP A 74 10.07 -7.51 -24.28
CA ASP A 74 11.31 -7.95 -24.94
C ASP A 74 12.33 -8.48 -23.92
N LEU A 75 12.32 -7.95 -22.68
CA LEU A 75 13.24 -8.31 -21.60
C LEU A 75 12.46 -8.79 -20.36
N PRO A 76 13.08 -9.60 -19.48
CA PRO A 76 12.46 -10.00 -18.22
C PRO A 76 12.08 -8.81 -17.34
N VAL A 77 10.86 -8.80 -16.84
CA VAL A 77 10.35 -7.77 -15.91
C VAL A 77 10.40 -8.22 -14.45
N VAL A 78 10.76 -9.49 -14.21
CA VAL A 78 10.95 -10.09 -12.88
C VAL A 78 12.23 -10.90 -12.90
N LYS A 79 13.03 -10.80 -11.83
CA LYS A 79 14.31 -11.52 -11.68
C LYS A 79 14.15 -12.81 -10.88
N GLU A 80 15.14 -13.69 -10.95
CA GLU A 80 15.11 -14.97 -10.22
C GLU A 80 15.06 -14.76 -8.70
N GLU A 81 15.78 -13.76 -8.18
CA GLU A 81 15.77 -13.39 -6.76
C GLU A 81 14.37 -12.99 -6.30
N GLN A 82 13.59 -12.31 -7.15
CA GLN A 82 12.19 -11.98 -6.84
C GLN A 82 11.31 -13.22 -6.81
N PHE A 83 11.50 -14.17 -7.75
CA PHE A 83 10.77 -15.44 -7.70
C PHE A 83 11.07 -16.22 -6.42
N GLN A 84 12.33 -16.32 -6.03
CA GLN A 84 12.75 -16.97 -4.78
C GLN A 84 12.11 -16.28 -3.56
N PHE A 85 12.09 -14.94 -3.53
CA PHE A 85 11.43 -14.18 -2.46
C PHE A 85 9.92 -14.46 -2.42
N TRP A 86 9.26 -14.51 -3.57
CA TRP A 86 7.83 -14.79 -3.67
C TRP A 86 7.47 -16.22 -3.28
N GLU A 87 8.31 -17.19 -3.65
CA GLU A 87 8.18 -18.59 -3.24
C GLU A 87 8.35 -18.73 -1.72
N TRP A 88 9.33 -18.06 -1.13
CA TRP A 88 9.48 -18.01 0.33
C TRP A 88 8.25 -17.40 1.00
N LEU A 89 7.74 -16.27 0.50
CA LEU A 89 6.51 -15.65 1.02
C LEU A 89 5.31 -16.58 0.94
N ALA A 90 5.11 -17.22 -0.20
CA ALA A 90 4.02 -18.17 -0.44
C ALA A 90 4.08 -19.33 0.57
N ASN A 91 5.26 -19.94 0.71
CA ASN A 91 5.51 -21.05 1.64
C ASN A 91 5.37 -20.63 3.11
N TYR A 92 5.92 -19.46 3.48
CA TYR A 92 5.91 -19.00 4.86
C TYR A 92 4.50 -18.60 5.31
N TYR A 93 3.74 -17.90 4.48
CA TYR A 93 2.39 -17.40 4.78
C TYR A 93 1.26 -18.33 4.32
N LEU A 94 1.58 -19.52 3.81
CA LEU A 94 0.63 -20.57 3.42
C LEU A 94 -0.38 -20.10 2.36
N CYS A 95 0.13 -19.43 1.33
CA CYS A 95 -0.62 -18.96 0.17
C CYS A 95 0.07 -19.41 -1.12
N THR A 96 -0.49 -19.04 -2.27
CA THR A 96 0.05 -19.44 -3.58
C THR A 96 1.02 -18.39 -4.13
N PRO A 97 2.05 -18.78 -4.91
CA PRO A 97 2.91 -17.82 -5.60
C PRO A 97 2.13 -16.88 -6.53
N GLY A 98 0.99 -17.32 -7.08
CA GLY A 98 0.10 -16.48 -7.89
C GLY A 98 -0.58 -15.37 -7.09
N GLU A 99 -0.96 -15.63 -5.83
CA GLU A 99 -1.42 -14.58 -4.91
C GLU A 99 -0.31 -13.59 -4.56
N VAL A 100 0.93 -14.06 -4.40
CA VAL A 100 2.08 -13.19 -4.17
C VAL A 100 2.37 -12.32 -5.39
N MET A 101 2.40 -12.89 -6.60
CA MET A 101 2.53 -12.15 -7.87
C MET A 101 1.44 -11.08 -8.00
N ASN A 102 0.19 -11.44 -7.66
CA ASN A 102 -0.92 -10.50 -7.68
C ASN A 102 -0.81 -9.39 -6.61
N ALA A 103 -0.06 -9.59 -5.53
CA ALA A 103 0.24 -8.51 -4.59
C ALA A 103 1.46 -7.67 -5.03
N ALA A 104 2.46 -8.32 -5.63
CA ALA A 104 3.77 -7.75 -5.95
C ALA A 104 3.74 -6.81 -7.16
N LEU A 105 3.14 -7.22 -8.28
CA LEU A 105 3.22 -6.46 -9.52
C LEU A 105 2.42 -5.13 -9.45
N PRO A 106 2.83 -4.08 -10.16
CA PRO A 106 1.99 -2.90 -10.41
C PRO A 106 0.69 -3.29 -11.14
N PRO A 107 -0.44 -2.58 -10.92
CA PRO A 107 -1.69 -2.84 -11.63
C PRO A 107 -1.55 -2.78 -13.16
N ALA A 108 -0.78 -1.82 -13.68
CA ALA A 108 -0.53 -1.68 -15.11
C ALA A 108 0.18 -2.91 -15.73
N MET A 109 1.00 -3.61 -14.94
CA MET A 109 1.66 -4.83 -15.39
C MET A 109 0.77 -6.08 -15.35
N LYS A 110 -0.35 -6.02 -14.61
CA LYS A 110 -1.33 -7.11 -14.47
C LYS A 110 -2.40 -6.95 -15.55
N LEU A 111 -2.05 -7.30 -16.78
CA LEU A 111 -3.01 -7.34 -17.88
C LEU A 111 -4.02 -8.49 -17.65
N SER A 112 -5.26 -8.13 -17.34
CA SER A 112 -6.43 -9.00 -17.47
C SER A 112 -7.36 -8.37 -18.49
N GLY A 113 -7.27 -8.84 -19.74
CA GLY A 113 -8.11 -8.34 -20.83
C GLY A 113 -9.52 -8.93 -20.76
N GLU A 114 -10.52 -8.12 -21.10
CA GLU A 114 -11.79 -8.64 -21.59
C GLU A 114 -11.66 -8.87 -23.11
N THR A 115 -12.15 -10.02 -23.59
CA THR A 115 -12.30 -10.27 -25.02
C THR A 115 -13.28 -9.26 -25.59
N LYS A 116 -12.81 -8.41 -26.49
CA LYS A 116 -13.64 -7.47 -27.23
C LYS A 116 -14.00 -8.06 -28.59
N ILE A 117 -15.16 -7.69 -29.07
CA ILE A 117 -15.67 -8.03 -30.39
C ILE A 117 -15.55 -6.77 -31.22
N LEU A 118 -14.95 -6.88 -32.40
CA LEU A 118 -14.84 -5.81 -33.38
C LEU A 118 -15.48 -6.23 -34.70
N LEU A 119 -15.86 -5.25 -35.50
CA LEU A 119 -16.26 -5.48 -36.87
C LEU A 119 -15.05 -5.96 -37.68
N HIS A 120 -15.20 -7.00 -38.49
CA HIS A 120 -14.11 -7.45 -39.35
C HIS A 120 -13.84 -6.37 -40.43
N PRO A 121 -12.57 -6.07 -40.81
CA PRO A 121 -12.25 -4.97 -41.73
C PRO A 121 -12.90 -5.04 -43.12
N HIS A 122 -13.34 -6.23 -43.51
CA HIS A 122 -14.00 -6.51 -44.79
C HIS A 122 -15.48 -6.88 -44.64
N ALA A 123 -16.06 -6.76 -43.44
CA ALA A 123 -17.46 -7.08 -43.21
C ALA A 123 -18.37 -5.99 -43.78
N ASP A 124 -19.45 -6.41 -44.46
CA ASP A 124 -20.57 -5.53 -44.79
C ASP A 124 -21.53 -5.47 -43.59
N PRO A 125 -21.66 -4.32 -42.89
CA PRO A 125 -22.54 -4.18 -41.73
C PRO A 125 -24.03 -4.23 -42.08
N ASP A 126 -24.38 -4.05 -43.35
CA ASP A 126 -25.75 -3.92 -43.85
C ASP A 126 -26.17 -5.13 -44.72
N SER A 127 -25.47 -6.27 -44.59
CA SER A 127 -25.77 -7.51 -45.31
C SER A 127 -27.18 -8.05 -45.01
N GLU A 128 -27.93 -8.41 -46.06
CA GLU A 128 -29.28 -8.99 -45.97
C GLU A 128 -29.30 -10.48 -45.55
N GLU A 129 -28.14 -11.12 -45.41
CA GLU A 129 -28.00 -12.55 -45.05
C GLU A 129 -27.97 -12.81 -43.53
N LEU A 130 -28.17 -11.77 -42.70
CA LEU A 130 -28.00 -11.81 -41.25
C LEU A 130 -29.32 -12.09 -40.51
N GLY A 131 -29.26 -12.94 -39.47
CA GLY A 131 -30.38 -13.07 -38.54
C GLY A 131 -30.58 -11.82 -37.69
N GLU A 132 -31.80 -11.57 -37.17
CA GLU A 132 -32.15 -10.37 -36.39
C GLU A 132 -31.18 -10.03 -35.25
N LYS A 133 -30.63 -11.07 -34.59
CA LYS A 133 -29.68 -10.91 -33.47
C LYS A 133 -28.25 -10.59 -33.91
N GLU A 134 -27.83 -11.13 -35.06
CA GLU A 134 -26.51 -10.86 -35.66
C GLU A 134 -26.47 -9.44 -36.19
N PHE A 135 -27.56 -9.01 -36.83
CA PHE A 135 -27.76 -7.64 -37.29
C PHE A 135 -27.71 -6.63 -36.13
N ALA A 136 -28.38 -6.91 -35.00
CA ALA A 136 -28.34 -6.05 -33.83
C ALA A 136 -26.92 -5.87 -33.24
N ILE A 137 -26.10 -6.93 -33.24
CA ILE A 137 -24.70 -6.87 -32.80
C ILE A 137 -23.86 -6.03 -33.77
N LEU A 138 -24.03 -6.20 -35.09
CA LEU A 138 -23.28 -5.44 -36.09
C LEU A 138 -23.64 -3.96 -36.10
N GLN A 139 -24.92 -3.59 -35.94
CA GLN A 139 -25.34 -2.19 -35.82
C GLN A 139 -24.78 -1.54 -34.54
N ALA A 140 -24.68 -2.29 -33.45
CA ALA A 140 -24.02 -1.81 -32.24
C ALA A 140 -22.50 -1.61 -32.44
N LEU A 141 -21.84 -2.51 -33.19
CA LEU A 141 -20.41 -2.38 -33.54
C LEU A 141 -20.15 -1.20 -34.50
N LYS A 142 -21.07 -0.91 -35.44
CA LYS A 142 -21.02 0.25 -36.33
C LYS A 142 -20.95 1.56 -35.53
N ASN A 143 -21.69 1.64 -34.43
CA ASN A 143 -21.76 2.83 -33.58
C ASN A 143 -20.66 2.90 -32.52
N LYS A 144 -20.31 1.77 -31.89
CA LYS A 144 -19.42 1.73 -30.71
C LYS A 144 -17.99 1.27 -31.03
N LYS A 145 -17.70 0.85 -32.27
CA LYS A 145 -16.43 0.29 -32.78
C LYS A 145 -15.98 -1.03 -32.13
N GLU A 146 -16.32 -1.26 -30.87
CA GLU A 146 -16.02 -2.46 -30.10
C GLU A 146 -17.15 -2.78 -29.11
N LEU A 147 -17.32 -4.06 -28.77
CA LEU A 147 -18.26 -4.54 -27.75
C LEU A 147 -17.59 -5.54 -26.82
N SER A 148 -17.94 -5.52 -25.53
CA SER A 148 -17.57 -6.62 -24.61
C SER A 148 -18.51 -7.82 -24.78
N MET A 149 -18.08 -8.99 -24.31
CA MET A 149 -18.93 -10.20 -24.30
C MET A 149 -20.24 -10.01 -23.51
N GLY A 150 -20.23 -9.21 -22.45
CA GLY A 150 -21.42 -8.91 -21.64
C GLY A 150 -22.40 -8.01 -22.39
N GLU A 151 -21.87 -7.03 -23.14
CA GLU A 151 -22.67 -6.11 -23.95
C GLU A 151 -23.31 -6.83 -25.14
N ALA A 152 -22.55 -7.67 -25.85
CA ALA A 152 -23.09 -8.51 -26.92
C ALA A 152 -24.18 -9.49 -26.41
N SER A 153 -24.00 -10.03 -25.19
CA SER A 153 -25.01 -10.87 -24.55
C SER A 153 -26.29 -10.10 -24.21
N GLY A 154 -26.15 -8.86 -23.73
CA GLY A 154 -27.28 -7.96 -23.45
C GLY A 154 -28.02 -7.54 -24.72
N ILE A 155 -27.31 -7.20 -25.79
CA ILE A 155 -27.88 -6.79 -27.09
C ILE A 155 -28.62 -7.96 -27.77
N ALA A 156 -28.04 -9.15 -27.76
CA ALA A 156 -28.66 -10.33 -28.36
C ALA A 156 -29.79 -10.95 -27.51
N GLY A 157 -29.95 -10.51 -26.25
CA GLY A 157 -30.89 -11.09 -25.30
C GLY A 157 -30.61 -12.57 -25.00
N LEU A 158 -29.34 -13.00 -25.11
CA LEU A 158 -28.95 -14.40 -24.99
C LEU A 158 -27.99 -14.60 -23.80
N PRO A 159 -28.32 -15.45 -22.81
CA PRO A 159 -27.41 -15.78 -21.71
C PRO A 159 -26.16 -16.56 -22.19
N LYS A 160 -26.20 -17.15 -23.39
CA LYS A 160 -25.07 -17.81 -24.06
C LYS A 160 -24.89 -17.27 -25.49
N VAL A 161 -24.21 -16.14 -25.64
CA VAL A 161 -24.00 -15.47 -26.95
C VAL A 161 -22.88 -16.08 -27.80
N LEU A 162 -21.99 -16.92 -27.23
CA LEU A 162 -20.81 -17.43 -27.95
C LEU A 162 -21.10 -18.27 -29.21
N PRO A 163 -22.12 -19.16 -29.26
CA PRO A 163 -22.42 -19.91 -30.48
C PRO A 163 -22.79 -18.99 -31.66
N LEU A 164 -23.53 -17.91 -31.38
CA LEU A 164 -23.89 -16.88 -32.36
C LEU A 164 -22.62 -16.17 -32.86
N LEU A 165 -21.77 -15.71 -31.95
CA LEU A 165 -20.52 -15.03 -32.31
C LEU A 165 -19.56 -15.95 -33.09
N LYS A 166 -19.54 -17.26 -32.82
CA LYS A 166 -18.75 -18.22 -33.62
C LYS A 166 -19.23 -18.27 -35.07
N GLY A 167 -20.53 -18.35 -35.31
CA GLY A 167 -21.09 -18.28 -36.67
C GLY A 167 -20.74 -16.97 -37.35
N MET A 168 -20.83 -15.84 -36.65
CA MET A 168 -20.44 -14.53 -37.19
C MET A 168 -18.94 -14.40 -37.48
N ILE A 169 -18.06 -15.11 -36.76
CA ILE A 169 -16.62 -15.17 -37.04
C ILE A 169 -16.34 -16.07 -38.25
N GLU A 170 -16.96 -17.24 -38.31
CA GLU A 170 -16.82 -18.20 -39.42
C GLU A 170 -17.30 -17.58 -40.74
N ASN A 171 -18.33 -16.74 -40.69
CA ASN A 171 -18.86 -15.99 -41.83
C ASN A 171 -18.14 -14.64 -42.06
N GLY A 172 -17.09 -14.33 -41.30
CA GLY A 172 -16.23 -13.15 -41.54
C GLY A 172 -16.83 -11.79 -41.21
N PHE A 173 -17.90 -11.73 -40.40
CA PHE A 173 -18.56 -10.47 -40.02
C PHE A 173 -17.88 -9.74 -38.85
N ILE A 174 -17.33 -10.51 -37.90
CA ILE A 174 -16.69 -9.96 -36.70
C ILE A 174 -15.35 -10.63 -36.45
N VAL A 175 -14.46 -9.93 -35.75
CA VAL A 175 -13.24 -10.49 -35.19
C VAL A 175 -13.29 -10.35 -33.66
N MET A 176 -12.85 -11.38 -32.95
CA MET A 176 -12.58 -11.24 -31.52
C MET A 176 -11.14 -10.79 -31.36
N GLN A 177 -10.95 -9.63 -30.74
CA GLN A 177 -9.65 -9.13 -30.34
C GLN A 177 -9.66 -9.03 -28.82
N ASP A 178 -8.70 -9.67 -28.18
CA ASP A 178 -8.47 -9.38 -26.78
C ASP A 178 -7.96 -7.94 -26.70
N SER A 179 -8.65 -7.08 -25.95
CA SER A 179 -8.12 -5.76 -25.65
C SER A 179 -6.95 -5.92 -24.71
N LEU A 180 -5.77 -6.01 -25.32
CA LEU A 180 -4.47 -6.02 -24.67
C LEU A 180 -3.83 -4.67 -24.95
N ASP A 181 -4.46 -3.60 -24.48
CA ASP A 181 -3.76 -2.33 -24.41
C ASP A 181 -2.81 -2.43 -23.22
N ASP A 182 -1.49 -2.51 -23.43
CA ASP A 182 -0.55 -2.28 -22.33
C ASP A 182 -0.80 -0.85 -21.84
N PRO A 183 -1.35 -0.67 -20.62
CA PRO A 183 -1.71 0.65 -20.14
C PRO A 183 -0.47 1.52 -19.88
N TRP A 184 0.75 0.94 -19.94
CA TRP A 184 1.98 1.68 -19.83
C TRP A 184 2.62 1.95 -21.20
N GLN A 185 2.71 3.24 -21.54
CA GLN A 185 3.62 3.73 -22.57
C GLN A 185 4.60 4.73 -21.94
N PRO A 186 5.89 4.72 -22.32
CA PRO A 186 6.85 5.74 -21.89
C PRO A 186 6.32 7.14 -22.21
N ARG A 187 6.48 8.08 -21.27
CA ARG A 187 6.14 9.48 -21.56
C ARG A 187 7.25 10.04 -22.44
N THR A 188 6.92 10.37 -23.68
CA THR A 188 7.87 10.98 -24.61
C THR A 188 7.61 12.47 -24.79
N GLU A 189 8.67 13.27 -24.82
CA GLU A 189 8.62 14.64 -25.28
C GLU A 189 9.29 14.74 -26.66
N ILE A 190 8.75 15.61 -27.51
CA ILE A 190 9.28 15.85 -28.86
C ILE A 190 10.28 16.99 -28.77
N LEU A 191 11.54 16.70 -29.08
CA LEU A 191 12.61 17.69 -29.16
C LEU A 191 12.91 18.05 -30.62
N ILE A 192 13.47 19.23 -30.78
CA ILE A 192 13.89 19.79 -32.05
C ILE A 192 15.41 19.92 -32.05
N LYS A 193 16.04 19.48 -33.13
CA LYS A 193 17.45 19.74 -33.42
C LYS A 193 17.59 20.28 -34.85
N LEU A 194 18.69 20.96 -35.13
CA LEU A 194 19.08 21.24 -36.52
C LEU A 194 19.41 19.91 -37.20
N SER A 195 19.04 19.79 -38.48
CA SER A 195 19.52 18.68 -39.29
C SER A 195 21.05 18.76 -39.44
N PRO A 196 21.73 17.64 -39.73
CA PRO A 196 23.19 17.62 -39.89
C PRO A 196 23.72 18.67 -40.88
N GLU A 197 22.99 18.93 -41.97
CA GLU A 197 23.35 19.90 -43.00
C GLU A 197 23.34 21.35 -42.49
N PHE A 198 22.31 21.72 -41.72
CA PHE A 198 22.18 23.05 -41.12
C PHE A 198 22.90 23.16 -39.77
N GLY A 199 23.64 22.12 -39.38
CA GLY A 199 24.60 22.15 -38.28
C GLY A 199 25.91 22.87 -38.63
N GLN A 200 26.20 23.10 -39.91
CA GLN A 200 27.37 23.87 -40.37
C GLN A 200 27.04 25.37 -40.38
N GLU A 201 27.97 26.23 -39.96
CA GLU A 201 27.73 27.67 -39.84
C GLU A 201 27.36 28.34 -41.18
N GLU A 202 27.95 27.88 -42.28
CA GLU A 202 27.69 28.43 -43.62
C GLU A 202 26.23 28.23 -44.05
N ASN A 203 25.71 27.01 -43.87
CA ASN A 203 24.32 26.66 -44.22
C ASN A 203 23.32 27.29 -43.24
N LEU A 204 23.68 27.40 -41.96
CA LEU A 204 22.85 28.08 -40.97
C LEU A 204 22.74 29.57 -41.29
N LYS A 205 23.84 30.22 -41.64
CA LYS A 205 23.87 31.63 -42.06
C LYS A 205 22.99 31.85 -43.29
N GLU A 206 23.06 30.97 -44.29
CA GLU A 206 22.19 31.05 -45.46
C GLU A 206 20.69 30.91 -45.09
N ALA A 207 20.37 30.06 -44.10
CA ALA A 207 19.01 29.93 -43.58
C ALA A 207 18.51 31.20 -42.89
N PHE A 208 19.38 31.88 -42.12
CA PHE A 208 19.09 33.19 -41.51
C PHE A 208 18.84 34.26 -42.58
N ASP A 209 19.73 34.38 -43.57
CA ASP A 209 19.64 35.38 -44.64
C ASP A 209 18.36 35.20 -45.48
N LYS A 210 17.97 33.95 -45.79
CA LYS A 210 16.72 33.64 -46.50
C LYS A 210 15.49 33.94 -45.65
N ALA A 211 15.55 33.68 -44.34
CA ALA A 211 14.44 33.92 -43.42
C ALA A 211 14.20 35.42 -43.20
N GLU A 212 15.26 36.22 -43.09
CA GLU A 212 15.20 37.67 -42.93
C GLU A 212 14.50 38.37 -44.11
N LYS A 213 14.78 37.92 -45.34
CA LYS A 213 14.23 38.56 -46.55
C LYS A 213 12.77 38.26 -46.82
N ARG A 214 12.25 37.08 -46.42
CA ARG A 214 10.96 36.57 -46.92
C ARG A 214 10.07 35.86 -45.89
N ALA A 215 10.58 35.57 -44.69
CA ALA A 215 9.87 34.74 -43.72
C ALA A 215 10.19 35.15 -42.26
N PRO A 216 9.68 36.30 -41.79
CA PRO A 216 9.98 36.83 -40.45
C PRO A 216 9.67 35.84 -39.31
N ARG A 217 8.64 35.00 -39.46
CA ARG A 217 8.31 33.94 -38.48
C ARG A 217 9.31 32.78 -38.45
N HIS A 218 9.99 32.47 -39.57
CA HIS A 218 11.07 31.49 -39.57
C HIS A 218 12.32 32.06 -38.91
N LEU A 219 12.58 33.36 -39.12
CA LEU A 219 13.68 34.06 -38.47
C LEU A 219 13.51 34.08 -36.94
N GLU A 220 12.33 34.46 -36.46
CA GLU A 220 12.01 34.42 -35.01
C GLU A 220 12.19 33.03 -34.41
N LEU A 221 11.81 31.97 -35.15
CA LEU A 221 11.93 30.59 -34.69
C LEU A 221 13.40 30.12 -34.67
N LEU A 222 14.21 30.52 -35.64
CA LEU A 222 15.67 30.27 -35.65
C LEU A 222 16.37 31.00 -34.50
N LEU A 223 16.07 32.28 -34.28
CA LEU A 223 16.63 33.06 -33.17
C LEU A 223 16.26 32.45 -31.82
N ASN A 224 14.98 32.09 -31.63
CA ASN A 224 14.53 31.42 -30.41
C ASN A 224 15.17 30.04 -30.25
N PHE A 225 15.37 29.29 -31.33
CA PHE A 225 16.09 28.02 -31.27
C PHE A 225 17.53 28.20 -30.81
N ILE A 226 18.29 29.15 -31.37
CA ILE A 226 19.68 29.41 -30.95
C ILE A 226 19.75 29.82 -29.47
N ARG A 227 18.82 30.65 -29.01
CA ARG A 227 18.72 31.06 -27.61
C ARG A 227 18.41 29.88 -26.68
N LEU A 228 17.41 29.07 -27.04
CA LEU A 228 16.99 27.93 -26.21
C LEU A 228 18.01 26.79 -26.23
N SER A 229 18.69 26.59 -27.36
CA SER A 229 19.71 25.54 -27.52
C SER A 229 21.05 25.92 -26.90
N ARG A 230 21.25 27.19 -26.51
CA ARG A 230 22.52 27.69 -25.96
C ARG A 230 23.72 27.25 -26.80
N ARG A 231 23.53 27.23 -28.13
CA ARG A 231 24.44 26.55 -29.07
C ARG A 231 25.90 27.03 -28.95
N TYR A 232 26.10 28.30 -28.63
CA TYR A 232 27.41 28.94 -28.52
C TYR A 232 27.93 29.01 -27.06
N GLU A 233 27.22 28.41 -26.11
CA GLU A 233 27.65 28.31 -24.72
C GLU A 233 28.39 26.98 -24.46
N PRO A 234 29.18 26.86 -23.37
CA PRO A 234 29.95 25.65 -23.07
C PRO A 234 29.08 24.40 -22.86
N HIS A 235 27.79 24.58 -22.58
CA HIS A 235 26.84 23.49 -22.35
C HIS A 235 25.59 23.71 -23.22
N PRO A 236 25.59 23.20 -24.48
CA PRO A 236 24.42 23.24 -25.34
C PRO A 236 23.23 22.54 -24.68
N ALA A 237 22.07 23.18 -24.75
CA ALA A 237 20.81 22.65 -24.23
C ALA A 237 19.96 22.08 -25.37
N GLU A 238 19.14 21.08 -25.06
CA GLU A 238 18.17 20.56 -26.01
C GLU A 238 16.90 21.44 -26.01
N VAL A 239 16.21 21.51 -27.16
CA VAL A 239 15.06 22.41 -27.34
C VAL A 239 13.77 21.60 -27.46
N LEU A 240 12.84 21.82 -26.53
CA LEU A 240 11.50 21.24 -26.58
C LEU A 240 10.66 21.90 -27.68
N ARG A 241 9.91 21.08 -28.43
CA ARG A 241 8.96 21.58 -29.45
C ARG A 241 7.96 22.58 -28.85
N LYS A 242 7.49 22.33 -27.64
CA LYS A 242 6.52 23.20 -26.95
C LYS A 242 7.13 24.58 -26.69
N ASP A 243 8.31 24.65 -26.11
CA ASP A 243 8.98 25.90 -25.73
C ASP A 243 9.38 26.74 -26.96
N LEU A 244 9.81 26.06 -28.03
CA LEU A 244 10.13 26.70 -29.31
C LEU A 244 8.89 27.29 -30.00
N THR A 245 7.73 26.63 -29.87
CA THR A 245 6.51 27.05 -30.56
C THR A 245 5.64 28.01 -29.74
N SER A 246 5.68 27.96 -28.41
CA SER A 246 4.92 28.86 -27.54
C SER A 246 5.50 30.27 -27.49
N SER A 247 6.80 30.41 -27.78
CA SER A 247 7.50 31.69 -27.81
C SER A 247 7.30 32.49 -29.10
N VAL A 248 6.62 31.92 -30.11
CA VAL A 248 6.42 32.54 -31.43
C VAL A 248 4.95 32.42 -31.87
N LYS A 249 4.31 33.55 -32.23
CA LYS A 249 2.91 33.56 -32.68
C LYS A 249 2.79 32.87 -34.05
N GLY A 250 2.12 31.71 -34.08
CA GLY A 250 2.07 30.85 -35.28
C GLY A 250 3.28 29.91 -35.43
N GLY A 251 4.08 29.74 -34.38
CA GLY A 251 5.31 28.94 -34.38
C GLY A 251 5.11 27.48 -34.78
N ALA A 252 3.96 26.87 -34.50
CA ALA A 252 3.69 25.47 -34.89
C ALA A 252 3.63 25.26 -36.42
N ALA A 253 3.06 26.22 -37.16
CA ALA A 253 2.99 26.17 -38.62
C ALA A 253 4.36 26.46 -39.27
N ALA A 254 5.08 27.45 -38.71
CA ALA A 254 6.45 27.77 -39.10
C ALA A 254 7.40 26.59 -38.89
N LEU A 255 7.37 25.96 -37.71
CA LEU A 255 8.18 24.77 -37.41
C LEU A 255 7.87 23.61 -38.37
N LYS A 256 6.59 23.33 -38.68
CA LYS A 256 6.21 22.30 -39.65
C LYS A 256 6.78 22.58 -41.04
N ALA A 257 6.75 23.84 -41.49
CA ALA A 257 7.33 24.24 -42.76
C ALA A 257 8.86 24.12 -42.77
N MET A 258 9.54 24.44 -41.67
CA MET A 258 10.99 24.33 -41.53
C MET A 258 11.47 22.88 -41.42
N ILE A 259 10.70 21.99 -40.79
CA ILE A 259 10.93 20.54 -40.82
C ILE A 259 10.80 20.00 -42.24
N LYS A 260 9.74 20.40 -42.97
CA LYS A 260 9.55 19.99 -44.39
C LYS A 260 10.68 20.49 -45.30
N LYS A 261 11.31 21.62 -44.98
CA LYS A 261 12.46 22.18 -45.69
C LYS A 261 13.81 21.57 -45.26
N GLY A 262 13.81 20.59 -44.35
CA GLY A 262 15.02 19.92 -43.89
C GLY A 262 15.88 20.76 -42.94
N ILE A 263 15.39 21.89 -42.42
CA ILE A 263 16.17 22.76 -41.52
C ILE A 263 16.17 22.21 -40.08
N PHE A 264 15.03 21.66 -39.65
CA PHE A 264 14.87 21.05 -38.33
C PHE A 264 14.48 19.58 -38.45
N GLU A 265 14.96 18.77 -37.52
CA GLU A 265 14.54 17.39 -37.31
C GLU A 265 13.86 17.24 -35.96
N THR A 266 12.84 16.39 -35.90
CA THR A 266 12.19 15.98 -34.65
C THR A 266 12.73 14.63 -34.22
N TYR A 267 13.04 14.51 -32.94
CA TYR A 267 13.26 13.22 -32.29
C TYR A 267 12.50 13.17 -30.97
N THR A 268 12.13 11.97 -30.55
CA THR A 268 11.41 11.74 -29.30
C THR A 268 12.39 11.30 -28.22
N ARG A 269 12.28 11.91 -27.04
CA ARG A 269 13.01 11.49 -25.84
C ARG A 269 12.03 11.06 -24.77
N GLU A 270 12.30 9.93 -24.14
CA GLU A 270 11.60 9.54 -22.94
C GLU A 270 11.96 10.51 -21.80
N VAL A 271 10.95 11.09 -21.16
CA VAL A 271 11.12 11.96 -20.00
C VAL A 271 10.48 11.31 -18.78
N SER A 272 11.18 11.42 -17.66
CA SER A 272 10.64 11.00 -16.39
C SER A 272 9.37 11.77 -16.05
N ARG A 273 8.41 11.08 -15.42
CA ARG A 273 7.21 11.74 -14.88
C ARG A 273 7.50 12.53 -13.60
N PHE A 274 8.66 12.33 -13.00
CA PHE A 274 9.08 13.00 -11.76
C PHE A 274 9.76 14.34 -12.06
N ARG A 275 9.55 15.33 -11.18
CA ARG A 275 10.24 16.62 -11.27
C ARG A 275 11.67 16.44 -10.77
N HIS A 276 12.62 16.98 -11.53
CA HIS A 276 14.02 17.06 -11.12
C HIS A 276 14.18 18.00 -9.93
N GLU A 277 14.78 17.52 -8.84
CA GLU A 277 15.21 18.33 -7.70
C GLU A 277 16.70 18.09 -7.41
N GLU A 278 17.49 19.17 -7.42
CA GLU A 278 18.89 19.10 -7.02
C GLU A 278 19.02 18.93 -5.50
N ALA A 279 19.89 18.01 -5.08
CA ALA A 279 20.18 17.78 -3.68
C ALA A 279 20.86 19.02 -3.06
N LYS A 280 20.33 19.49 -1.93
CA LYS A 280 20.99 20.46 -1.06
C LYS A 280 21.90 19.68 -0.09
N ASN A 281 23.21 19.89 -0.21
CA ASN A 281 24.21 19.31 0.70
C ASN A 281 24.16 19.99 2.09
N GLU A 282 23.06 19.79 2.81
CA GLU A 282 22.97 20.19 4.21
C GLU A 282 23.83 19.25 5.08
N VAL A 283 24.75 19.86 5.84
CA VAL A 283 25.62 19.16 6.79
C VAL A 283 24.82 18.83 8.04
N ILE A 284 24.71 17.55 8.37
CA ILE A 284 24.09 17.08 9.61
C ILE A 284 25.18 17.11 10.70
N VAL A 285 24.93 17.87 11.77
CA VAL A 285 25.79 17.90 12.95
C VAL A 285 25.16 17.02 14.02
N PHE A 286 25.86 15.96 14.42
CA PHE A 286 25.40 15.06 15.49
C PHE A 286 25.79 15.55 16.87
N ASN A 287 24.98 15.22 17.86
CA ASN A 287 25.39 15.29 19.26
C ASN A 287 26.19 14.03 19.66
N GLU A 288 26.83 14.06 20.83
CA GLU A 288 27.66 12.96 21.33
C GLU A 288 26.90 11.61 21.41
N HIS A 289 25.62 11.63 21.76
CA HIS A 289 24.80 10.42 21.84
C HIS A 289 24.48 9.83 20.46
N GLN A 290 24.23 10.67 19.46
CA GLN A 290 24.00 10.24 18.08
C GLN A 290 25.28 9.70 17.44
N GLU A 291 26.43 10.33 17.70
CA GLU A 291 27.72 9.84 17.20
C GLU A 291 28.06 8.47 17.81
N LYS A 292 27.87 8.33 19.14
CA LYS A 292 28.03 7.05 19.83
C LYS A 292 27.09 5.98 19.28
N ALA A 293 25.79 6.30 19.11
CA ALA A 293 24.83 5.35 18.57
C ALA A 293 25.17 4.95 17.11
N LEU A 294 25.65 5.87 16.28
CA LEU A 294 26.09 5.56 14.93
C LEU A 294 27.30 4.61 14.95
N GLN A 295 28.26 4.83 15.86
CA GLN A 295 29.40 3.94 16.01
C GLN A 295 28.99 2.55 16.49
N GLU A 296 28.12 2.46 17.50
CA GLU A 296 27.56 1.20 17.98
C GLU A 296 26.77 0.46 16.88
N LEU A 297 26.04 1.17 16.02
CA LEU A 297 25.36 0.58 14.87
C LEU A 297 26.36 -0.03 13.87
N ARG A 298 27.45 0.68 13.56
CA ARG A 298 28.52 0.19 12.68
C ARG A 298 29.18 -1.06 13.24
N ASP A 299 29.47 -1.06 14.54
CA ASP A 299 30.08 -2.21 15.21
C ASP A 299 29.10 -3.39 15.27
N SER A 300 27.82 -3.13 15.55
CA SER A 300 26.76 -4.14 15.55
C SER A 300 26.63 -4.86 14.20
N TYR A 301 26.76 -4.14 13.08
CA TYR A 301 26.67 -4.74 11.73
C TYR A 301 27.80 -5.71 11.38
N ARG A 302 28.88 -5.75 12.17
CA ARG A 302 29.95 -6.76 12.02
C ARG A 302 29.50 -8.14 12.47
N ASP A 303 28.70 -8.19 13.54
CA ASP A 303 28.29 -9.44 14.19
C ASP A 303 26.83 -9.79 13.90
N HIS A 304 26.01 -8.82 13.49
CA HIS A 304 24.57 -8.98 13.30
C HIS A 304 24.08 -8.40 11.97
N GLU A 305 23.25 -9.16 11.26
CA GLU A 305 22.57 -8.68 10.04
C GLU A 305 21.44 -7.69 10.32
N VAL A 306 20.82 -7.80 11.50
CA VAL A 306 19.68 -6.99 11.91
C VAL A 306 20.00 -6.29 13.22
N THR A 307 19.80 -4.97 13.26
CA THR A 307 20.02 -4.18 14.47
C THR A 307 18.77 -3.36 14.81
N LEU A 308 18.34 -3.40 16.07
CA LEU A 308 17.30 -2.54 16.63
C LEU A 308 17.92 -1.24 17.14
N LEU A 309 17.50 -0.11 16.57
CA LEU A 309 17.73 1.23 17.13
C LEU A 309 16.54 1.63 18.01
N HIS A 310 16.68 1.41 19.32
CA HIS A 310 15.70 1.79 20.31
C HIS A 310 15.96 3.22 20.80
N GLY A 311 15.29 4.19 20.19
CA GLY A 311 15.49 5.60 20.48
C GLY A 311 14.20 6.32 20.85
N VAL A 312 14.21 7.07 21.95
CA VAL A 312 13.03 7.82 22.43
C VAL A 312 12.49 8.77 21.36
N THR A 313 11.23 9.22 21.50
CA THR A 313 10.66 10.21 20.57
C THR A 313 11.51 11.48 20.55
N SER A 314 11.77 12.01 19.36
CA SER A 314 12.64 13.19 19.13
C SER A 314 14.10 13.02 19.57
N SER A 315 14.63 11.78 19.58
CA SER A 315 16.07 11.51 19.77
C SER A 315 16.94 11.78 18.53
N GLY A 316 16.32 12.04 17.38
CA GLY A 316 17.01 12.29 16.12
C GLY A 316 17.45 11.02 15.37
N LYS A 317 16.58 9.98 15.37
CA LYS A 317 16.80 8.74 14.60
C LYS A 317 16.87 8.99 13.10
N THR A 318 16.06 9.92 12.59
CA THR A 318 15.99 10.22 11.15
C THR A 318 17.32 10.75 10.62
N GLU A 319 18.04 11.53 11.41
CA GLU A 319 19.35 12.09 11.07
C GLU A 319 20.40 10.96 10.98
N ILE A 320 20.33 9.96 11.88
CA ILE A 320 21.15 8.74 11.79
C ILE A 320 20.79 7.95 10.53
N TYR A 321 19.50 7.80 10.20
CA TYR A 321 19.08 7.12 8.97
C TYR A 321 19.65 7.81 7.72
N ILE A 322 19.57 9.15 7.65
CA ILE A 322 20.09 9.91 6.49
C ILE A 322 21.60 9.70 6.33
N LYS A 323 22.36 9.68 7.44
CA LYS A 323 23.79 9.41 7.38
C LYS A 323 24.10 8.00 6.88
N LEU A 324 23.42 6.98 7.42
CA LEU A 324 23.60 5.59 6.98
C LEU A 324 23.20 5.40 5.52
N ILE A 325 22.06 5.98 5.10
CA ILE A 325 21.63 5.96 3.70
C ILE A 325 22.76 6.53 2.82
N ARG A 326 23.30 7.70 3.17
CA ARG A 326 24.38 8.33 2.40
C ARG A 326 25.62 7.42 2.28
N GLU A 327 26.06 6.80 3.37
CA GLU A 327 27.22 5.89 3.37
C GLU A 327 27.05 4.70 2.41
N TYR A 328 25.88 4.06 2.42
CA TYR A 328 25.59 2.93 1.54
C TYR A 328 25.41 3.37 0.08
N LEU A 329 24.76 4.51 -0.13
CA LEU A 329 24.59 5.11 -1.46
C LEU A 329 25.93 5.53 -2.09
N GLU A 330 26.91 5.99 -1.30
CA GLU A 330 28.27 6.34 -1.75
C GLU A 330 29.09 5.09 -2.12
N GLN A 331 28.78 3.94 -1.54
CA GLN A 331 29.36 2.63 -1.89
C GLN A 331 28.71 2.01 -3.15
N GLY A 332 27.80 2.72 -3.81
CA GLY A 332 27.08 2.23 -4.98
C GLY A 332 26.04 1.14 -4.66
N GLN A 333 25.61 1.05 -3.40
CA GLN A 333 24.54 0.15 -2.98
C GLN A 333 23.19 0.88 -2.96
N GLN A 334 22.13 0.11 -3.12
CA GLN A 334 20.75 0.58 -3.05
C GLN A 334 20.24 0.49 -1.61
N VAL A 335 19.31 1.37 -1.26
CA VAL A 335 18.70 1.44 0.06
C VAL A 335 17.18 1.43 -0.06
N LEU A 336 16.53 0.56 0.70
CA LEU A 336 15.08 0.55 0.86
C LEU A 336 14.71 1.14 2.21
N TYR A 337 13.96 2.25 2.20
CA TYR A 337 13.43 2.88 3.40
C TYR A 337 11.92 2.67 3.51
N LEU A 338 11.54 1.75 4.41
CA LEU A 338 10.16 1.42 4.74
C LEU A 338 9.61 2.31 5.85
N LEU A 339 8.46 2.91 5.56
CA LEU A 339 7.70 3.76 6.47
C LEU A 339 6.24 3.25 6.53
N PRO A 340 5.53 3.41 7.65
CA PRO A 340 4.08 3.19 7.66
C PRO A 340 3.42 4.04 6.58
N GLU A 341 2.40 3.52 5.89
CA GLU A 341 1.76 4.21 4.74
C GLU A 341 1.24 5.62 5.08
N ILE A 342 0.85 5.80 6.33
CA ILE A 342 0.38 7.07 6.91
C ILE A 342 1.50 7.99 7.38
N ALA A 343 2.71 7.47 7.61
CA ALA A 343 3.89 8.27 7.95
C ALA A 343 4.59 8.83 6.69
N LEU A 344 4.22 8.33 5.50
CA LEU A 344 4.73 8.83 4.22
C LEU A 344 4.09 10.18 3.89
N THR A 345 4.48 11.20 4.65
CA THR A 345 4.03 12.58 4.51
C THR A 345 4.89 13.33 3.50
N ALA A 346 4.33 14.40 2.92
CA ALA A 346 5.11 15.31 2.09
C ALA A 346 6.34 15.87 2.83
N GLN A 347 6.28 15.97 4.16
CA GLN A 347 7.39 16.46 4.98
C GLN A 347 8.59 15.50 4.94
N ILE A 348 8.38 14.20 5.19
CA ILE A 348 9.47 13.20 5.14
C ILE A 348 10.01 13.06 3.73
N ILE A 349 9.11 13.04 2.74
CA ILE A 349 9.47 13.03 1.32
C ILE A 349 10.33 14.23 0.97
N ASN A 350 9.86 15.46 1.18
CA ASN A 350 10.58 16.69 0.83
C ASN A 350 11.89 16.79 1.59
N ARG A 351 11.92 16.35 2.87
CA ARG A 351 13.15 16.33 3.67
C ARG A 351 14.20 15.40 3.05
N LEU A 352 13.81 14.21 2.61
CA LEU A 352 14.73 13.25 2.00
C LEU A 352 15.11 13.66 0.56
N GLN A 353 14.17 14.20 -0.21
CA GLN A 353 14.46 14.78 -1.53
C GLN A 353 15.43 15.96 -1.44
N ARG A 354 15.36 16.80 -0.39
CA ARG A 354 16.39 17.83 -0.16
C ARG A 354 17.78 17.23 0.03
N HIS A 355 17.91 16.08 0.69
CA HIS A 355 19.23 15.47 0.93
C HIS A 355 19.74 14.60 -0.23
N PHE A 356 18.85 14.01 -1.04
CA PHE A 356 19.21 12.99 -2.02
C PHE A 356 18.78 13.32 -3.46
N GLY A 357 17.97 14.36 -3.66
CA GLY A 357 17.49 14.82 -4.97
C GLY A 357 16.86 13.70 -5.79
N ASP A 358 17.26 13.65 -7.05
CA ASP A 358 16.78 12.67 -8.04
C ASP A 358 17.16 11.20 -7.74
N ARG A 359 18.02 10.94 -6.75
CA ARG A 359 18.37 9.56 -6.33
C ARG A 359 17.27 8.90 -5.50
N ALA A 360 16.32 9.69 -4.97
CA ALA A 360 15.23 9.23 -4.13
C ALA A 360 13.96 8.93 -4.94
N GLY A 361 13.67 7.65 -5.15
CA GLY A 361 12.40 7.17 -5.71
C GLY A 361 11.34 6.99 -4.64
N ILE A 362 10.10 7.38 -4.93
CA ILE A 362 8.96 7.23 -4.02
C ILE A 362 8.00 6.19 -4.61
N TYR A 363 7.61 5.19 -3.81
CA TYR A 363 6.72 4.13 -4.23
C TYR A 363 5.57 3.96 -3.24
N HIS A 364 4.35 4.38 -3.57
CA HIS A 364 3.17 4.08 -2.76
C HIS A 364 1.87 3.98 -3.56
N SER A 365 0.82 3.46 -2.91
CA SER A 365 -0.48 3.12 -3.50
C SER A 365 -1.26 4.28 -4.14
N ARG A 366 -0.97 5.52 -3.75
CA ARG A 366 -1.66 6.72 -4.25
C ARG A 366 -0.98 7.35 -5.48
N PHE A 367 0.18 6.85 -5.88
CA PHE A 367 0.77 7.15 -7.18
C PHE A 367 -0.03 6.44 -8.27
N ASN A 368 -0.08 7.04 -9.46
CA ASN A 368 -0.80 6.43 -10.57
C ASN A 368 -0.09 5.12 -11.01
N PRO A 369 -0.81 4.19 -11.67
CA PRO A 369 -0.22 2.92 -12.09
C PRO A 369 1.04 3.07 -12.98
N GLU A 370 1.12 4.15 -13.75
CA GLU A 370 2.22 4.42 -14.67
C GLU A 370 3.50 4.84 -13.94
N GLU A 371 3.41 5.71 -12.94
CA GLU A 371 4.51 6.14 -12.07
C GLU A 371 5.09 4.96 -11.29
N ARG A 372 4.22 4.07 -10.78
CA ARG A 372 4.66 2.84 -10.10
C ARG A 372 5.40 1.88 -11.04
N THR A 373 5.00 1.85 -12.30
CA THR A 373 5.64 1.05 -13.36
C THR A 373 6.97 1.67 -13.79
N GLU A 374 7.06 3.00 -13.81
CA GLU A 374 8.30 3.73 -14.08
C GLU A 374 9.37 3.45 -13.01
N VAL A 375 9.02 3.51 -11.72
CA VAL A 375 9.94 3.14 -10.62
C VAL A 375 10.40 1.69 -10.74
N TRP A 376 9.47 0.77 -11.06
CA TRP A 376 9.79 -0.64 -11.27
C TRP A 376 10.81 -0.82 -12.41
N ASN A 377 10.54 -0.23 -13.57
CA ASN A 377 11.38 -0.34 -14.76
C ASN A 377 12.76 0.31 -14.56
N ASN A 378 12.82 1.44 -13.85
CA ASN A 378 14.10 2.11 -13.55
C ASN A 378 14.99 1.24 -12.66
N LEU A 379 14.42 0.55 -11.66
CA LEU A 379 15.17 -0.39 -10.82
C LEU A 379 15.60 -1.64 -11.60
N LEU A 380 14.73 -2.18 -12.47
CA LEU A 380 15.07 -3.32 -13.34
C LEU A 380 16.30 -3.04 -14.21
N LYS A 381 16.29 -1.87 -14.88
CA LYS A 381 17.36 -1.40 -15.78
C LYS A 381 18.61 -0.89 -15.05
N GLY A 382 18.62 -0.91 -13.72
CA GLY A 382 19.76 -0.43 -12.92
C GLY A 382 20.00 1.08 -13.02
N GLY A 383 18.95 1.88 -13.22
CA GLY A 383 19.05 3.35 -13.35
C GLY A 383 19.37 3.86 -14.75
N ILE A 384 19.32 3.01 -15.78
CA ILE A 384 19.55 3.43 -17.17
C ILE A 384 18.21 3.85 -17.79
N SER A 385 17.92 5.15 -17.74
CA SER A 385 17.07 5.80 -18.73
C SER A 385 17.87 5.94 -20.03
N SER A 386 17.30 5.45 -21.13
CA SER A 386 17.85 5.60 -22.48
C SER A 386 18.03 7.09 -22.79
N HIS A 387 19.30 7.52 -22.79
CA HIS A 387 19.86 8.81 -23.21
C HIS A 387 20.09 9.88 -22.12
N ASP A 388 21.39 10.12 -21.87
CA ASP A 388 22.13 11.29 -21.34
C ASP A 388 21.84 11.93 -19.97
N LYS A 389 20.87 11.47 -19.19
CA LYS A 389 20.90 11.66 -17.71
C LYS A 389 20.47 10.40 -16.98
N MET A 390 21.40 9.80 -16.24
CA MET A 390 21.20 8.62 -15.41
C MET A 390 20.35 8.99 -14.18
N ILE A 391 19.05 8.76 -14.24
CA ILE A 391 18.21 8.83 -13.04
C ILE A 391 18.27 7.44 -12.39
N SER A 392 19.23 7.23 -11.50
CA SER A 392 19.31 6.02 -10.69
C SER A 392 18.51 6.21 -9.40
N TYR A 393 17.37 5.52 -9.27
CA TYR A 393 16.69 5.38 -8.00
C TYR A 393 17.48 4.42 -7.11
N ASP A 394 18.48 4.96 -6.42
CA ASP A 394 19.32 4.20 -5.49
C ASP A 394 18.70 4.15 -4.09
N LEU A 395 17.91 5.16 -3.73
CA LEU A 395 17.10 5.19 -2.51
C LEU A 395 15.64 5.03 -2.88
N VAL A 396 14.95 4.06 -2.31
CA VAL A 396 13.51 3.89 -2.50
C VAL A 396 12.78 4.07 -1.17
N LEU A 397 11.82 4.98 -1.15
CA LEU A 397 10.94 5.23 -0.03
C LEU A 397 9.56 4.64 -0.31
N GLY A 398 9.01 3.87 0.62
CA GLY A 398 7.65 3.38 0.44
C GLY A 398 7.07 2.66 1.65
N PRO A 399 5.78 2.29 1.59
CA PRO A 399 5.17 1.39 2.55
C PRO A 399 5.57 -0.05 2.25
N ARG A 400 4.97 -1.00 2.97
CA ARG A 400 5.18 -2.44 2.82
C ARG A 400 5.28 -2.96 1.38
N SER A 401 4.52 -2.42 0.43
CA SER A 401 4.54 -2.87 -0.96
C SER A 401 5.85 -2.59 -1.71
N ALA A 402 6.68 -1.66 -1.23
CA ALA A 402 7.95 -1.32 -1.87
C ALA A 402 8.98 -2.46 -1.80
N MET A 403 8.81 -3.44 -0.90
CA MET A 403 9.70 -4.60 -0.81
C MET A 403 9.66 -5.52 -2.03
N PHE A 404 8.61 -5.43 -2.86
CA PHE A 404 8.48 -6.26 -4.05
C PHE A 404 9.29 -5.74 -5.24
N LEU A 405 9.88 -4.55 -5.11
CA LEU A 405 10.62 -3.92 -6.18
C LEU A 405 11.88 -4.72 -6.56
N PRO A 406 12.31 -4.65 -7.83
CA PRO A 406 13.41 -5.44 -8.35
C PRO A 406 14.77 -4.81 -8.00
N PHE A 407 15.20 -4.95 -6.75
CA PHE A 407 16.51 -4.49 -6.31
C PHE A 407 17.64 -5.37 -6.88
N ASN A 408 18.79 -4.75 -7.16
CA ASN A 408 19.98 -5.42 -7.68
C ASN A 408 21.06 -5.54 -6.61
N LYS A 409 21.45 -4.40 -6.03
CA LYS A 409 22.52 -4.29 -5.04
C LYS A 409 21.98 -3.67 -3.76
N LEU A 410 20.92 -4.25 -3.20
CA LEU A 410 20.36 -3.78 -1.94
C LEU A 410 21.38 -3.99 -0.83
N GLY A 411 21.87 -2.90 -0.23
CA GLY A 411 22.85 -2.96 0.86
C GLY A 411 22.24 -2.67 2.22
N LEU A 412 21.17 -1.88 2.27
CA LEU A 412 20.51 -1.50 3.53
C LEU A 412 18.99 -1.48 3.38
N ILE A 413 18.30 -2.02 4.38
CA ILE A 413 16.86 -1.81 4.58
C ILE A 413 16.63 -1.12 5.92
N ILE A 414 15.96 0.03 5.90
CA ILE A 414 15.54 0.74 7.12
C ILE A 414 14.04 0.58 7.28
N ILE A 415 13.58 0.17 8.46
CA ILE A 415 12.16 0.08 8.81
C ILE A 415 11.91 1.01 9.99
N ASP A 416 11.36 2.19 9.72
CA ASP A 416 11.01 3.14 10.78
C ASP A 416 9.62 2.85 11.35
N GLU A 417 9.46 3.11 12.65
CA GLU A 417 8.29 2.72 13.44
C GLU A 417 7.94 1.23 13.25
N GLU A 418 8.91 0.33 13.38
CA GLU A 418 8.77 -1.11 13.08
C GLU A 418 7.61 -1.83 13.80
N HIS A 419 7.18 -1.30 14.96
CA HIS A 419 6.06 -1.83 15.74
C HIS A 419 4.68 -1.58 15.09
N GLU A 420 4.63 -0.79 14.02
CA GLU A 420 3.37 -0.28 13.50
C GLU A 420 2.56 -1.40 12.78
N PRO A 421 1.26 -1.59 13.13
CA PRO A 421 0.46 -2.70 12.61
C PRO A 421 0.20 -2.70 11.09
N SER A 422 0.28 -1.55 10.41
CA SER A 422 0.08 -1.44 8.96
C SER A 422 1.13 -2.19 8.15
N PHE A 423 2.28 -2.55 8.73
CA PHE A 423 3.24 -3.46 8.09
C PHE A 423 2.67 -4.87 7.86
N LYS A 424 1.65 -5.29 8.64
CA LYS A 424 0.92 -6.54 8.40
C LYS A 424 -0.17 -6.32 7.34
N GLN A 425 -0.13 -7.12 6.28
CA GLN A 425 -1.25 -7.25 5.35
C GLN A 425 -2.37 -8.09 5.99
N PHE A 426 -3.60 -7.59 5.97
CA PHE A 426 -4.77 -8.35 6.43
C PHE A 426 -5.47 -9.10 5.30
N ASP A 427 -5.81 -8.40 4.21
CA ASP A 427 -6.39 -8.97 3.00
C ASP A 427 -6.01 -8.15 1.76
N PRO A 428 -6.00 -8.75 0.56
CA PRO A 428 -6.08 -10.20 0.30
C PRO A 428 -4.79 -10.94 0.73
N ALA A 429 -4.66 -12.23 0.39
CA ALA A 429 -3.37 -12.92 0.44
C ALA A 429 -2.26 -12.09 -0.25
N PRO A 430 -1.00 -12.12 0.22
CA PRO A 430 -0.39 -13.17 1.05
C PRO A 430 -0.39 -12.93 2.56
N ARG A 431 -1.10 -11.91 3.08
CA ARG A 431 -1.19 -11.63 4.54
C ARG A 431 0.16 -11.56 5.25
N TYR A 432 1.18 -11.09 4.55
CA TYR A 432 2.55 -11.07 5.04
C TYR A 432 2.78 -9.96 6.07
N GLN A 433 3.79 -10.14 6.91
CA GLN A 433 4.31 -9.11 7.81
C GLN A 433 5.56 -8.51 7.17
N ALA A 434 5.48 -7.24 6.78
CA ALA A 434 6.52 -6.59 5.98
C ALA A 434 7.87 -6.49 6.72
N ARG A 435 7.86 -6.32 8.05
CA ARG A 435 9.10 -6.35 8.82
C ARG A 435 9.84 -7.68 8.67
N ASP A 436 9.14 -8.79 8.88
CA ASP A 436 9.75 -10.12 8.84
C ASP A 436 10.16 -10.49 7.40
N ALA A 437 9.37 -10.09 6.40
CA ALA A 437 9.68 -10.29 5.00
C ALA A 437 10.86 -9.42 4.52
N ALA A 438 11.01 -8.20 5.03
CA ALA A 438 12.16 -7.35 4.75
C ALA A 438 13.46 -7.92 5.32
N ILE A 439 13.41 -8.51 6.52
CA ILE A 439 14.58 -9.21 7.09
C ILE A 439 15.01 -10.38 6.21
N PHE A 440 14.06 -11.14 5.68
CA PHE A 440 14.38 -12.24 4.76
C PHE A 440 14.92 -11.73 3.42
N LEU A 441 14.30 -10.69 2.83
CA LEU A 441 14.78 -10.04 1.61
C LEU A 441 16.21 -9.53 1.77
N ALA A 442 16.53 -8.91 2.91
CA ALA A 442 17.86 -8.43 3.21
C ALA A 442 18.89 -9.57 3.19
N GLY A 443 18.58 -10.70 3.83
CA GLY A 443 19.45 -11.89 3.80
C GLY A 443 19.67 -12.46 2.39
N MET A 444 18.72 -12.31 1.47
CA MET A 444 18.91 -12.73 0.06
C MET A 444 19.88 -11.83 -0.70
N HIS A 445 20.00 -10.57 -0.30
CA HIS A 445 20.86 -9.57 -0.93
C HIS A 445 22.17 -9.31 -0.15
N ASP A 446 22.42 -10.04 0.94
CA ASP A 446 23.51 -9.76 1.89
C ASP A 446 23.47 -8.31 2.43
N ALA A 447 22.25 -7.81 2.62
CA ALA A 447 21.96 -6.45 3.07
C ALA A 447 21.80 -6.40 4.59
N LYS A 448 22.16 -5.27 5.19
CA LYS A 448 21.89 -4.99 6.60
C LYS A 448 20.47 -4.47 6.81
N VAL A 449 19.93 -4.68 8.01
CA VAL A 449 18.60 -4.19 8.41
C VAL A 449 18.66 -3.33 9.66
N LEU A 450 18.10 -2.13 9.57
CA LEU A 450 17.87 -1.25 10.70
C LEU A 450 16.39 -1.22 11.07
N LEU A 451 16.06 -1.67 12.28
CA LEU A 451 14.72 -1.56 12.85
C LEU A 451 14.68 -0.34 13.77
N GLY A 452 13.92 0.68 13.39
CA GLY A 452 13.81 1.94 14.12
C GLY A 452 12.56 2.00 14.97
N SER A 453 12.70 2.25 16.28
CA SER A 453 11.52 2.49 17.11
C SER A 453 11.78 3.22 18.42
N ALA A 454 10.79 3.99 18.88
CA ALA A 454 10.73 4.46 20.27
C ALA A 454 10.03 3.49 21.22
N THR A 455 9.20 2.60 20.67
CA THR A 455 8.42 1.61 21.42
C THR A 455 8.41 0.31 20.62
N PRO A 456 9.53 -0.43 20.60
CA PRO A 456 9.67 -1.60 19.75
C PRO A 456 8.57 -2.61 20.03
N SER A 457 8.27 -3.43 19.04
CA SER A 457 7.40 -4.58 19.23
C SER A 457 8.07 -5.58 20.17
N LEU A 458 7.24 -6.29 20.94
CA LEU A 458 7.73 -7.31 21.86
C LEU A 458 8.50 -8.41 21.14
N GLU A 459 8.12 -8.75 19.90
CA GLU A 459 8.84 -9.70 19.07
C GLU A 459 10.26 -9.21 18.70
N THR A 460 10.41 -7.94 18.29
CA THR A 460 11.71 -7.37 17.92
C THR A 460 12.60 -7.20 19.14
N TYR A 461 12.08 -6.64 20.24
CA TYR A 461 12.84 -6.49 21.48
C TYR A 461 13.26 -7.85 22.06
N PHE A 462 12.40 -8.88 22.00
CA PHE A 462 12.76 -10.23 22.40
C PHE A 462 13.91 -10.83 21.57
N ASN A 463 13.95 -10.62 20.26
CA ASN A 463 15.07 -11.10 19.44
C ASN A 463 16.37 -10.34 19.75
N ALA A 464 16.29 -9.03 20.02
CA ALA A 464 17.44 -8.23 20.44
C ALA A 464 18.00 -8.69 21.80
N GLN A 465 17.13 -8.86 22.80
CA GLN A 465 17.51 -9.31 24.15
C GLN A 465 18.11 -10.74 24.17
N ARG A 466 17.80 -11.57 23.16
CA ARG A 466 18.42 -12.90 23.00
C ARG A 466 19.73 -12.90 22.21
N GLY A 467 20.21 -11.73 21.77
CA GLY A 467 21.40 -11.61 20.93
C GLY A 467 21.19 -12.10 19.49
N LYS A 468 19.94 -12.30 19.06
CA LYS A 468 19.64 -12.63 17.65
C LYS A 468 19.75 -11.38 16.77
N PHE A 469 19.31 -10.24 17.30
CA PHE A 469 19.48 -8.93 16.67
C PHE A 469 20.46 -8.12 17.51
N GLY A 470 21.21 -7.24 16.87
CA GLY A 470 21.95 -6.18 17.57
C GLY A 470 20.98 -5.22 18.27
N TYR A 471 21.46 -4.56 19.31
CA TYR A 471 20.69 -3.58 20.09
C TYR A 471 21.51 -2.31 20.31
N VAL A 472 20.96 -1.19 19.86
CA VAL A 472 21.54 0.14 20.09
C VAL A 472 20.49 1.04 20.72
N ALA A 473 20.84 1.66 21.85
CA ALA A 473 19.93 2.49 22.62
C ALA A 473 20.26 3.98 22.43
N LEU A 474 19.23 4.78 22.14
CA LEU A 474 19.33 6.24 22.04
C LEU A 474 18.34 6.89 23.01
N ASN A 475 18.74 6.91 24.28
CA ASN A 475 17.87 7.26 25.42
C ASN A 475 17.71 8.77 25.64
N HIS A 476 18.45 9.61 24.91
CA HIS A 476 18.43 11.06 25.09
C HIS A 476 17.65 11.75 23.95
N ARG A 477 16.79 12.71 24.32
CA ARG A 477 16.12 13.58 23.35
C ARG A 477 17.11 14.58 22.76
N HIS A 478 16.97 14.83 21.46
CA HIS A 478 17.71 15.88 20.77
C HIS A 478 17.35 17.25 21.37
N GLY A 479 18.36 18.05 21.73
CA GLY A 479 18.15 19.39 22.30
C GLY A 479 17.82 19.45 23.81
N GLY A 480 17.92 18.35 24.56
CA GLY A 480 17.85 18.37 26.04
C GLY A 480 16.45 18.57 26.67
N VAL A 481 15.38 18.44 25.88
CA VAL A 481 14.00 18.66 26.34
C VAL A 481 13.52 17.50 27.24
N LYS A 482 12.91 17.83 28.39
CA LYS A 482 12.35 16.83 29.33
C LYS A 482 11.15 16.10 28.73
N MET A 483 10.90 14.87 29.20
CA MET A 483 9.67 14.14 28.88
C MET A 483 8.43 14.93 29.38
N PRO A 484 7.32 14.88 28.63
CA PRO A 484 6.10 15.54 29.05
C PRO A 484 5.60 14.98 30.38
N GLU A 485 4.87 15.79 31.13
CA GLU A 485 4.24 15.35 32.36
C GLU A 485 2.96 14.57 32.03
N ILE A 486 2.89 13.29 32.39
CA ILE A 486 1.69 12.47 32.22
C ILE A 486 0.88 12.50 33.52
N LEU A 487 -0.35 12.98 33.44
CA LEU A 487 -1.31 13.05 34.54
C LEU A 487 -2.48 12.12 34.25
N VAL A 488 -2.97 11.42 35.27
CA VAL A 488 -4.09 10.47 35.14
C VAL A 488 -5.35 11.05 35.77
N ALA A 489 -6.43 11.12 35.00
CA ALA A 489 -7.75 11.53 35.46
C ALA A 489 -8.63 10.30 35.73
N ASP A 490 -9.12 10.17 36.97
CA ASP A 490 -10.03 9.10 37.38
C ASP A 490 -11.48 9.42 36.99
N LEU A 491 -11.93 8.84 35.87
CA LEU A 491 -13.29 9.01 35.37
C LEU A 491 -14.36 8.47 36.31
N LYS A 492 -14.03 7.44 37.12
CA LYS A 492 -14.96 6.86 38.08
C LYS A 492 -15.28 7.87 39.19
N LEU A 493 -14.24 8.52 39.71
CA LEU A 493 -14.38 9.55 40.74
C LEU A 493 -15.08 10.80 40.20
N GLU A 494 -14.66 11.30 39.04
CA GLU A 494 -15.23 12.53 38.46
C GLU A 494 -16.69 12.37 38.03
N THR A 495 -17.06 11.20 37.51
CA THR A 495 -18.46 10.88 37.17
C THR A 495 -19.31 10.77 38.44
N ARG A 496 -18.83 10.08 39.48
CA ARG A 496 -19.54 9.96 40.76
C ARG A 496 -19.80 11.33 41.40
N ASN A 497 -18.83 12.23 41.30
CA ASN A 497 -18.92 13.59 41.83
C ASN A 497 -19.69 14.56 40.90
N LYS A 498 -20.23 14.09 39.76
CA LYS A 498 -20.94 14.89 38.74
C LYS A 498 -20.13 16.09 38.22
N ARG A 499 -18.81 15.94 38.11
CA ARG A 499 -17.89 17.00 37.65
C ARG A 499 -17.50 16.88 36.19
N MET A 500 -17.86 15.77 35.54
CA MET A 500 -17.61 15.56 34.11
C MET A 500 -18.37 16.58 33.27
N LYS A 501 -17.67 17.25 32.34
CA LYS A 501 -18.26 18.10 31.31
C LYS A 501 -18.32 17.31 30.00
N SER A 502 -19.46 16.69 29.74
CA SER A 502 -19.61 15.70 28.68
C SER A 502 -18.52 14.61 28.72
N HIS A 503 -17.50 14.69 27.85
CA HIS A 503 -16.40 13.74 27.74
C HIS A 503 -15.10 14.20 28.43
N PHE A 504 -15.08 15.40 29.00
CA PHE A 504 -13.90 16.03 29.58
C PHE A 504 -13.95 15.97 31.11
N SER A 505 -12.94 15.36 31.71
CA SER A 505 -12.65 15.53 33.15
C SER A 505 -12.26 16.97 33.45
N PRO A 506 -12.47 17.45 34.69
CA PRO A 506 -12.03 18.80 35.09
C PRO A 506 -10.56 19.05 34.76
N LEU A 507 -9.69 18.07 35.04
CA LEU A 507 -8.26 18.16 34.75
C LEU A 507 -7.97 18.39 33.26
N LEU A 508 -8.64 17.63 32.38
CA LEU A 508 -8.47 17.81 30.93
C LEU A 508 -9.03 19.16 30.48
N TYR A 509 -10.23 19.51 30.94
CA TYR A 509 -10.90 20.75 30.57
C TYR A 509 -10.07 21.99 30.93
N GLU A 510 -9.56 22.06 32.16
CA GLU A 510 -8.71 23.16 32.65
C GLU A 510 -7.38 23.24 31.90
N SER A 511 -6.80 22.08 31.57
CA SER A 511 -5.56 22.01 30.77
C SER A 511 -5.79 22.57 29.36
N ILE A 512 -6.89 22.21 28.70
CA ILE A 512 -7.27 22.74 27.38
C ILE A 512 -7.47 24.26 27.47
N GLN A 513 -8.24 24.74 28.45
CA GLN A 513 -8.51 26.16 28.62
C GLN A 513 -7.23 26.96 28.82
N THR A 514 -6.28 26.45 29.62
CA THR A 514 -4.98 27.09 29.85
C THR A 514 -4.13 27.13 28.58
N ALA A 515 -4.10 26.05 27.80
CA ALA A 515 -3.37 26.00 26.54
C ALA A 515 -3.90 27.02 25.53
N LEU A 516 -5.22 27.07 25.34
CA LEU A 516 -5.87 28.01 24.43
C LEU A 516 -5.64 29.47 24.87
N ALA A 517 -5.73 29.77 26.17
CA ALA A 517 -5.43 31.10 26.71
C ALA A 517 -3.99 31.55 26.42
N ASN A 518 -3.04 30.61 26.38
CA ASN A 518 -1.64 30.85 26.03
C ASN A 518 -1.39 30.87 24.51
N LYS A 519 -2.41 30.74 23.67
CA LYS A 519 -2.30 30.56 22.21
C LYS A 519 -1.46 29.34 21.82
N GLU A 520 -1.53 28.30 22.64
CA GLU A 520 -0.92 27.00 22.41
C GLU A 520 -1.99 26.02 21.87
N GLN A 521 -1.53 24.97 21.20
CA GLN A 521 -2.41 24.01 20.51
C GLN A 521 -2.63 22.74 21.34
N VAL A 522 -3.76 22.08 21.08
CA VAL A 522 -4.21 20.89 21.79
C VAL A 522 -4.45 19.74 20.81
N ILE A 523 -4.02 18.53 21.21
CA ILE A 523 -4.38 17.29 20.53
C ILE A 523 -5.30 16.47 21.44
N LEU A 524 -6.43 16.03 20.90
CA LEU A 524 -7.35 15.11 21.58
C LEU A 524 -7.39 13.78 20.87
N PHE A 525 -6.97 12.73 21.58
CA PHE A 525 -6.85 11.38 21.07
C PHE A 525 -7.99 10.49 21.59
N GLN A 526 -8.64 9.79 20.66
CA GLN A 526 -9.60 8.73 20.94
C GLN A 526 -9.19 7.48 20.16
N ASN A 527 -8.90 6.38 20.86
CA ASN A 527 -8.58 5.13 20.17
C ASN A 527 -9.85 4.51 19.60
N ARG A 528 -9.79 4.24 18.29
CA ARG A 528 -10.90 3.80 17.44
C ARG A 528 -12.00 4.86 17.37
N ARG A 529 -12.77 4.80 16.28
CA ARG A 529 -14.15 5.30 16.32
C ARG A 529 -14.76 4.63 17.55
N GLY A 530 -15.38 5.37 18.46
CA GLY A 530 -16.37 4.68 19.28
C GLY A 530 -17.46 4.11 18.36
N PHE A 531 -18.50 3.50 18.92
CA PHE A 531 -19.52 2.85 18.09
C PHE A 531 -19.92 3.74 16.91
N SER A 532 -19.72 3.22 15.70
CA SER A 532 -20.09 3.93 14.48
C SER A 532 -21.54 4.39 14.64
N PRO A 533 -21.86 5.65 14.28
CA PRO A 533 -23.19 6.20 14.50
C PRO A 533 -24.20 5.26 13.87
N ARG A 534 -25.01 4.62 14.71
CA ARG A 534 -26.06 3.68 14.33
C ARG A 534 -27.38 4.33 14.66
N LEU A 535 -28.36 4.08 13.81
CA LEU A 535 -29.72 4.47 14.12
C LEU A 535 -30.29 3.44 15.10
N GLU A 536 -30.92 3.90 16.17
CA GLU A 536 -31.49 3.04 17.20
C GLU A 536 -32.86 3.61 17.62
N CYS A 537 -33.87 2.74 17.71
CA CYS A 537 -35.20 3.12 18.18
C CYS A 537 -35.21 3.22 19.70
N GLU A 538 -35.60 4.37 20.27
CA GLU A 538 -35.64 4.52 21.73
C GLU A 538 -36.80 3.77 22.39
N ALA A 539 -37.84 3.42 21.62
CA ALA A 539 -39.01 2.71 22.12
C ALA A 539 -38.79 1.19 22.22
N CYS A 540 -38.05 0.58 21.29
CA CYS A 540 -37.87 -0.89 21.24
C CYS A 540 -36.43 -1.35 21.02
N ASN A 541 -35.45 -0.43 21.01
CA ASN A 541 -34.03 -0.69 20.77
C ASN A 541 -33.70 -1.37 19.44
N TRP A 542 -34.62 -1.35 18.47
CA TRP A 542 -34.35 -1.85 17.13
C TRP A 542 -33.25 -1.02 16.44
N ILE A 543 -32.30 -1.71 15.82
CA ILE A 543 -31.17 -1.15 15.07
C ILE A 543 -31.23 -1.71 13.64
N PRO A 544 -31.07 -0.87 12.59
CA PRO A 544 -30.96 -1.37 11.22
C PRO A 544 -29.72 -2.24 11.03
N GLU A 545 -29.91 -3.44 10.49
CA GLU A 545 -28.87 -4.42 10.23
C GLU A 545 -28.63 -4.64 8.75
N CYS A 546 -27.46 -5.16 8.40
CA CYS A 546 -27.16 -5.55 7.02
C CYS A 546 -27.82 -6.91 6.69
N ASN A 547 -28.48 -6.99 5.54
CA ASN A 547 -29.08 -8.25 5.07
C ASN A 547 -28.05 -9.31 4.63
N GLN A 548 -26.80 -8.90 4.36
CA GLN A 548 -25.73 -9.77 3.89
C GLN A 548 -24.64 -10.04 4.94
N CYS A 549 -24.61 -9.28 6.03
CA CYS A 549 -23.57 -9.34 7.06
C CYS A 549 -24.23 -9.23 8.43
N ASP A 550 -23.78 -9.97 9.44
CA ASP A 550 -24.34 -9.91 10.79
C ASP A 550 -23.76 -8.70 11.55
N VAL A 551 -24.06 -7.50 11.05
CA VAL A 551 -23.56 -6.22 11.56
C VAL A 551 -24.65 -5.15 11.44
N SER A 552 -24.65 -4.21 12.39
CA SER A 552 -25.45 -3.00 12.30
C SER A 552 -24.95 -2.08 11.19
N LEU A 553 -25.87 -1.36 10.54
CA LEU A 553 -25.54 -0.36 9.53
C LEU A 553 -25.02 0.94 10.16
N VAL A 554 -24.06 1.56 9.50
CA VAL A 554 -23.45 2.84 9.92
C VAL A 554 -24.10 3.99 9.17
N TYR A 555 -24.53 5.02 9.90
CA TYR A 555 -25.10 6.24 9.32
C TYR A 555 -24.00 7.18 8.80
N HIS A 556 -24.09 7.53 7.51
CA HIS A 556 -23.23 8.53 6.89
C HIS A 556 -24.02 9.82 6.65
N LYS A 557 -23.81 10.81 7.53
CA LYS A 557 -24.50 12.11 7.53
C LYS A 557 -24.38 12.88 6.20
N LYS A 558 -23.18 12.94 5.59
CA LYS A 558 -22.92 13.68 4.33
C LYS A 558 -23.77 13.23 3.14
N ILE A 559 -24.04 11.92 3.05
CA ILE A 559 -24.80 11.33 1.95
C ILE A 559 -26.21 10.92 2.38
N ASN A 560 -26.55 11.16 3.65
CA ASN A 560 -27.77 10.75 4.32
C ASN A 560 -28.17 9.28 4.04
N LYS A 561 -27.23 8.34 4.23
CA LYS A 561 -27.45 6.89 3.99
C LYS A 561 -26.91 6.04 5.14
N LEU A 562 -27.58 4.94 5.43
CA LEU A 562 -27.07 3.85 6.25
C LEU A 562 -26.27 2.90 5.35
N LYS A 563 -25.03 2.56 5.72
CA LYS A 563 -24.10 1.75 4.92
C LYS A 563 -23.46 0.64 5.75
N CYS A 564 -23.36 -0.54 5.16
CA CYS A 564 -22.49 -1.61 5.64
C CYS A 564 -21.07 -1.42 5.10
N HIS A 565 -20.07 -1.35 5.98
CA HIS A 565 -18.66 -1.22 5.58
C HIS A 565 -18.03 -2.52 5.06
N TYR A 566 -18.65 -3.67 5.31
CA TYR A 566 -18.13 -4.97 4.88
C TYR A 566 -18.53 -5.34 3.45
N CYS A 567 -19.82 -5.21 3.11
CA CYS A 567 -20.34 -5.56 1.78
C CYS A 567 -20.70 -4.36 0.91
N GLY A 568 -20.77 -3.15 1.48
CA GLY A 568 -21.17 -1.95 0.74
C GLY A 568 -22.68 -1.77 0.59
N TYR A 569 -23.52 -2.65 1.16
CA TYR A 569 -24.97 -2.50 1.18
C TYR A 569 -25.38 -1.14 1.77
N THR A 570 -26.29 -0.44 1.12
CA THR A 570 -26.76 0.89 1.53
C THR A 570 -28.27 0.98 1.49
N ILE A 571 -28.86 1.62 2.51
CA ILE A 571 -30.27 2.01 2.55
C ILE A 571 -30.42 3.47 2.97
N THR A 572 -31.55 4.07 2.65
CA THR A 572 -31.95 5.36 3.20
C THR A 572 -32.38 5.17 4.66
N PRO A 573 -32.06 6.09 5.58
CA PRO A 573 -32.55 6.01 6.96
C PRO A 573 -34.09 5.98 6.97
N PRO A 574 -34.72 5.01 7.66
CA PRO A 574 -36.17 4.97 7.76
C PRO A 574 -36.69 6.10 8.64
N THR A 575 -37.89 6.62 8.32
CA THR A 575 -38.59 7.62 9.14
C THR A 575 -39.27 7.01 10.37
N ASN A 576 -39.61 5.73 10.30
CA ASN A 576 -40.31 4.98 11.35
C ASN A 576 -39.59 3.67 11.62
N CYS A 577 -39.61 3.21 12.87
CA CYS A 577 -39.07 1.92 13.24
C CYS A 577 -39.82 0.78 12.54
N HIS A 578 -39.11 -0.15 11.89
CA HIS A 578 -39.76 -1.30 11.23
C HIS A 578 -40.37 -2.33 12.20
N VAL A 579 -40.03 -2.26 13.50
CA VAL A 579 -40.52 -3.20 14.52
C VAL A 579 -41.73 -2.63 15.27
N CYS A 580 -41.62 -1.41 15.82
CA CYS A 580 -42.68 -0.81 16.65
C CYS A 580 -43.36 0.41 16.02
N ASN A 581 -43.00 0.78 14.78
CA ASN A 581 -43.50 1.93 14.04
C ASN A 581 -43.29 3.32 14.69
N SER A 582 -42.55 3.39 15.81
CA SER A 582 -42.19 4.65 16.47
C SER A 582 -41.33 5.53 15.54
N THR A 583 -41.59 6.84 15.56
CA THR A 583 -40.78 7.86 14.90
C THR A 583 -39.56 8.28 15.71
N ASN A 584 -39.44 7.80 16.96
CA ASN A 584 -38.33 8.10 17.86
C ASN A 584 -37.10 7.24 17.55
N LEU A 585 -36.50 7.49 16.39
CA LEU A 585 -35.22 6.94 15.98
C LEU A 585 -34.11 7.96 16.29
N ARG A 586 -33.14 7.57 17.12
CA ARG A 586 -32.00 8.41 17.49
C ARG A 586 -30.70 7.81 16.99
N LEU A 587 -29.74 8.66 16.66
CA LEU A 587 -28.38 8.22 16.41
C LEU A 587 -27.73 7.91 17.76
N LYS A 588 -27.34 6.65 17.95
CA LYS A 588 -26.53 6.19 19.07
C LYS A 588 -25.16 5.80 18.53
N GLY A 589 -24.14 6.02 19.33
CA GLY A 589 -22.77 5.82 18.91
C GLY A 589 -21.95 7.06 19.23
N PHE A 590 -20.73 6.83 19.69
CA PHE A 590 -19.82 7.86 20.13
C PHE A 590 -18.58 7.79 19.24
N GLY A 591 -17.95 8.91 18.92
CA GLY A 591 -16.77 8.90 18.04
C GLY A 591 -16.09 10.26 18.09
N THR A 592 -15.01 10.40 17.32
CA THR A 592 -14.31 11.68 17.11
C THR A 592 -15.25 12.77 16.59
N GLU A 593 -16.34 12.40 15.89
CA GLU A 593 -17.41 13.31 15.40
C GLU A 593 -18.16 14.02 16.53
N LYS A 594 -18.54 13.28 17.57
CA LYS A 594 -19.28 13.88 18.69
C LYS A 594 -18.40 14.85 19.48
N ILE A 595 -17.11 14.51 19.62
CA ILE A 595 -16.13 15.40 20.27
C ILE A 595 -15.96 16.67 19.44
N GLU A 596 -15.83 16.56 18.11
CA GLU A 596 -15.77 17.70 17.19
C GLU A 596 -17.04 18.58 17.24
N GLU A 597 -18.24 18.00 17.37
CA GLU A 597 -19.50 18.73 17.48
C GLU A 597 -19.69 19.41 18.86
N GLU A 598 -19.16 18.84 19.94
CA GLU A 598 -19.32 19.36 21.30
C GLU A 598 -18.24 20.39 21.69
N LEU A 599 -17.02 20.27 21.17
CA LEU A 599 -15.94 21.19 21.49
C LEU A 599 -16.30 22.67 21.27
N PRO A 600 -16.98 23.08 20.18
CA PRO A 600 -17.41 24.47 19.99
C PRO A 600 -18.37 24.98 21.07
N LEU A 601 -19.13 24.09 21.73
CA LEU A 601 -20.03 24.45 22.83
C LEU A 601 -19.26 24.87 24.09
N PHE A 602 -18.06 24.31 24.27
CA PHE A 602 -17.19 24.57 25.43
C PHE A 602 -16.11 25.62 25.13
N PHE A 603 -15.63 25.67 23.88
CA PHE A 603 -14.55 26.54 23.41
C PHE A 603 -14.96 27.21 22.09
N PRO A 604 -15.90 28.19 22.12
CA PRO A 604 -16.51 28.77 20.91
C PRO A 604 -15.55 29.56 20.03
N GLU A 605 -14.45 30.08 20.59
CA GLU A 605 -13.43 30.85 19.86
C GLU A 605 -12.34 29.97 19.24
N ALA A 606 -12.28 28.68 19.58
CA ALA A 606 -11.22 27.79 19.13
C ALA A 606 -11.53 27.19 17.75
N SER A 607 -10.55 27.20 16.85
CA SER A 607 -10.63 26.49 15.57
C SER A 607 -10.38 24.99 15.78
N ILE A 608 -11.33 24.16 15.35
CA ILE A 608 -11.33 22.72 15.61
C ILE A 608 -11.33 21.96 14.28
N ALA A 609 -10.49 20.92 14.19
CA ALA A 609 -10.49 20.01 13.06
C ALA A 609 -10.44 18.54 13.51
N ARG A 610 -11.06 17.67 12.71
CA ARG A 610 -10.99 16.21 12.88
C ARG A 610 -10.10 15.53 11.86
N MET A 611 -9.22 14.67 12.36
CA MET A 611 -8.34 13.82 11.55
C MET A 611 -8.62 12.33 11.76
N ASP A 612 -9.32 11.74 10.79
CA ASP A 612 -9.49 10.30 10.67
C ASP A 612 -9.64 9.85 9.20
N LEU A 613 -9.74 8.54 8.99
CA LEU A 613 -9.80 7.94 7.66
C LEU A 613 -10.98 8.42 6.80
N ASP A 614 -12.04 9.00 7.38
CA ASP A 614 -13.19 9.52 6.64
C ASP A 614 -13.01 10.99 6.24
N THR A 615 -12.35 11.80 7.08
CA THR A 615 -12.02 13.18 6.73
C THR A 615 -10.84 13.27 5.76
N THR A 616 -9.95 12.28 5.75
CA THR A 616 -8.71 12.29 4.94
C THR A 616 -8.80 11.50 3.63
N ARG A 617 -10.01 11.26 3.08
CA ARG A 617 -10.18 10.44 1.86
C ARG A 617 -9.76 11.13 0.57
N SER A 618 -9.81 12.45 0.51
CA SER A 618 -9.38 13.17 -0.70
C SER A 618 -7.85 13.20 -0.80
N LYS A 619 -7.32 13.33 -2.03
CA LYS A 619 -5.87 13.26 -2.31
C LYS A 619 -5.04 14.22 -1.45
N ASN A 620 -5.62 15.38 -1.09
CA ASN A 620 -4.92 16.44 -0.36
C ASN A 620 -5.42 16.68 1.08
N ALA A 621 -6.62 16.22 1.47
CA ALA A 621 -7.21 16.58 2.77
C ALA A 621 -6.34 16.23 3.99
N TYR A 622 -5.63 15.10 3.94
CA TYR A 622 -4.68 14.77 5.00
C TYR A 622 -3.60 15.85 5.14
N ARG A 623 -3.00 16.24 4.01
CA ARG A 623 -1.93 17.25 3.96
C ARG A 623 -2.45 18.61 4.41
N ASP A 624 -3.62 19.00 3.92
CA ASP A 624 -4.17 20.33 4.18
C ASP A 624 -4.47 20.51 5.69
N ILE A 625 -5.04 19.50 6.37
CA ILE A 625 -5.27 19.56 7.83
C ILE A 625 -3.97 19.65 8.61
N ILE A 626 -2.92 18.93 8.20
CA ILE A 626 -1.61 19.00 8.84
C ILE A 626 -0.98 20.38 8.67
N THR A 627 -0.98 20.90 7.44
CA THR A 627 -0.45 22.23 7.15
C THR A 627 -1.23 23.31 7.91
N ASP A 628 -2.56 23.23 7.96
CA ASP A 628 -3.37 24.20 8.69
C ASP A 628 -3.15 24.13 10.20
N PHE A 629 -2.88 22.95 10.75
CA PHE A 629 -2.49 22.80 12.15
C PHE A 629 -1.08 23.36 12.40
N GLU A 630 -0.10 23.10 11.53
CA GLU A 630 1.24 23.70 11.63
C GLU A 630 1.22 25.23 11.51
N ASP A 631 0.43 25.76 10.58
CA ASP A 631 0.21 27.19 10.34
C ASP A 631 -0.61 27.87 11.46
N ARG A 632 -1.03 27.12 12.48
CA ARG A 632 -1.86 27.60 13.60
C ARG A 632 -3.23 28.13 13.19
N LYS A 633 -3.78 27.64 12.08
CA LYS A 633 -5.18 27.88 11.69
C LYS A 633 -6.14 26.99 12.44
N ILE A 634 -5.65 25.92 13.06
CA ILE A 634 -6.41 24.98 13.89
C ILE A 634 -5.78 24.98 15.29
N ASP A 635 -6.61 25.19 16.33
CA ASP A 635 -6.18 25.21 17.72
C ASP A 635 -6.30 23.83 18.38
N ILE A 636 -7.37 23.09 18.05
CA ILE A 636 -7.66 21.77 18.59
C ILE A 636 -7.76 20.75 17.46
N LEU A 637 -6.87 19.76 17.48
CA LEU A 637 -6.90 18.62 16.56
C LEU A 637 -7.46 17.38 17.27
N VAL A 638 -8.65 16.95 16.86
CA VAL A 638 -9.27 15.70 17.34
C VAL A 638 -8.90 14.58 16.38
N GLY A 639 -8.36 13.48 16.87
CA GLY A 639 -8.15 12.35 15.97
C GLY A 639 -7.87 11.01 16.62
N THR A 640 -7.69 10.05 15.73
CA THR A 640 -7.42 8.65 16.08
C THR A 640 -5.92 8.38 15.94
N GLN A 641 -5.54 7.14 15.62
CA GLN A 641 -4.14 6.72 15.44
C GLN A 641 -3.37 7.56 14.42
N MET A 642 -4.03 8.27 13.51
CA MET A 642 -3.38 9.12 12.50
C MET A 642 -2.68 10.34 13.09
N VAL A 643 -3.16 10.90 14.22
CA VAL A 643 -2.56 12.09 14.84
C VAL A 643 -1.27 11.75 15.60
N SER A 644 -1.08 10.47 15.93
CA SER A 644 0.08 10.02 16.71
C SER A 644 1.36 9.78 15.90
N LYS A 645 1.29 9.72 14.57
CA LYS A 645 2.34 9.14 13.72
C LYS A 645 3.02 10.19 12.85
N GLY A 646 4.36 10.16 12.78
CA GLY A 646 5.15 10.85 11.73
C GLY A 646 5.05 12.38 11.65
N LEU A 647 4.37 13.04 12.58
CA LEU A 647 4.07 14.48 12.53
C LEU A 647 4.78 15.23 13.66
N ASP A 648 5.43 16.34 13.35
CA ASP A 648 6.16 17.16 14.31
C ASP A 648 5.47 18.51 14.51
N PHE A 649 4.88 18.74 15.68
CA PHE A 649 4.16 19.97 15.98
C PHE A 649 4.86 20.75 17.09
N ASN A 650 5.31 21.96 16.74
CA ASN A 650 6.15 22.76 17.64
C ASN A 650 5.37 23.44 18.78
N ASN A 651 4.06 23.67 18.62
CA ASN A 651 3.26 24.49 19.53
C ASN A 651 2.19 23.70 20.31
N VAL A 652 2.32 22.38 20.39
CA VAL A 652 1.40 21.52 21.15
C VAL A 652 1.83 21.43 22.60
N SER A 653 1.01 21.99 23.50
CA SER A 653 1.28 21.98 24.95
C SER A 653 0.45 20.96 25.71
N VAL A 654 -0.73 20.57 25.19
CA VAL A 654 -1.62 19.60 25.83
C VAL A 654 -2.03 18.49 24.88
N VAL A 655 -1.93 17.25 25.38
CA VAL A 655 -2.44 16.06 24.71
C VAL A 655 -3.42 15.34 25.64
N GLY A 656 -4.68 15.20 25.22
CA GLY A 656 -5.72 14.52 25.99
C GLY A 656 -6.04 13.14 25.41
N ILE A 657 -5.83 12.07 26.17
CA ILE A 657 -6.32 10.72 25.85
C ILE A 657 -7.69 10.55 26.51
N LEU A 658 -8.75 10.55 25.70
CA LEU A 658 -10.12 10.68 26.19
C LEU A 658 -10.65 9.42 26.89
N ASN A 659 -10.18 8.24 26.49
CA ASN A 659 -10.51 6.97 27.11
C ASN A 659 -9.40 5.95 26.85
N ALA A 660 -8.57 5.67 27.86
CA ALA A 660 -7.51 4.67 27.79
C ALA A 660 -8.03 3.22 27.85
N ASP A 661 -9.16 2.98 28.52
CA ASP A 661 -9.69 1.63 28.78
C ASP A 661 -10.08 0.90 27.50
N ASN A 662 -10.61 1.62 26.51
CA ASN A 662 -10.96 1.06 25.20
C ASN A 662 -9.77 0.43 24.47
N MET A 663 -8.55 0.89 24.76
CA MET A 663 -7.32 0.37 24.16
C MET A 663 -6.94 -0.98 24.76
N MET A 664 -7.11 -1.12 26.07
CA MET A 664 -6.69 -2.28 26.85
C MET A 664 -7.71 -3.42 26.81
N ASN A 665 -9.01 -3.10 26.81
CA ASN A 665 -10.10 -4.08 26.83
C ASN A 665 -10.45 -4.67 25.46
N PHE A 666 -9.59 -4.48 24.46
CA PHE A 666 -9.78 -5.08 23.14
C PHE A 666 -9.47 -6.58 23.21
N PRO A 667 -10.31 -7.49 22.67
CA PRO A 667 -10.16 -8.94 22.81
C PRO A 667 -9.03 -9.50 21.91
N ASP A 668 -7.80 -9.12 22.24
CA ASP A 668 -6.57 -9.49 21.56
C ASP A 668 -5.44 -9.52 22.57
N PHE A 669 -4.59 -10.55 22.51
CA PHE A 669 -3.46 -10.68 23.43
C PHE A 669 -2.41 -9.57 23.27
N ARG A 670 -2.42 -8.83 22.15
CA ARG A 670 -1.56 -7.65 21.93
C ARG A 670 -2.18 -6.33 22.41
N ALA A 671 -3.37 -6.35 23.02
CA ALA A 671 -4.06 -5.12 23.41
C ALA A 671 -3.23 -4.25 24.37
N HIS A 672 -2.61 -4.84 25.39
CA HIS A 672 -1.79 -4.12 26.36
C HIS A 672 -0.51 -3.53 25.74
N GLU A 673 0.21 -4.29 24.90
CA GLU A 673 1.35 -3.79 24.12
C GLU A 673 0.95 -2.57 23.27
N ARG A 674 -0.12 -2.72 22.47
CA ARG A 674 -0.59 -1.64 21.60
C ARG A 674 -1.08 -0.43 22.38
N ALA A 675 -1.72 -0.64 23.53
CA ALA A 675 -2.15 0.43 24.40
C ALA A 675 -0.96 1.23 24.92
N PHE A 676 0.09 0.55 25.40
CA PHE A 676 1.33 1.21 25.82
C PHE A 676 1.96 2.00 24.66
N GLN A 677 2.17 1.37 23.51
CA GLN A 677 2.81 1.98 22.33
C GLN A 677 2.07 3.24 21.88
N LEU A 678 0.74 3.15 21.73
CA LEU A 678 -0.08 4.28 21.31
C LEU A 678 -0.08 5.42 22.34
N MET A 679 -0.23 5.12 23.64
CA MET A 679 -0.20 6.15 24.68
C MET A 679 1.17 6.82 24.76
N ALA A 680 2.26 6.06 24.70
CA ALA A 680 3.61 6.60 24.70
C ALA A 680 3.91 7.46 23.45
N GLN A 681 3.47 7.01 22.28
CA GLN A 681 3.64 7.73 21.01
C GLN A 681 2.86 9.05 20.99
N VAL A 682 1.59 9.01 21.43
CA VAL A 682 0.72 10.19 21.58
C VAL A 682 1.32 11.16 22.60
N SER A 683 1.83 10.66 23.72
CA SER A 683 2.51 11.46 24.74
C SER A 683 3.73 12.19 24.16
N GLY A 684 4.51 11.53 23.29
CA GLY A 684 5.67 12.10 22.62
C GLY A 684 5.39 13.26 21.66
N ARG A 685 4.12 13.64 21.45
CA ARG A 685 3.73 14.82 20.65
C ARG A 685 3.65 16.10 21.49
N ALA A 686 3.60 16.00 22.82
CA ALA A 686 3.59 17.17 23.71
C ALA A 686 5.02 17.67 24.03
N GLY A 687 5.22 18.99 24.01
CA GLY A 687 6.38 19.65 24.64
C GLY A 687 7.73 19.43 23.93
N ARG A 688 7.88 19.90 22.69
CA ARG A 688 9.12 19.79 21.90
C ARG A 688 10.01 21.05 21.90
N TYR A 689 9.50 22.18 22.39
CA TYR A 689 10.28 23.39 22.61
C TYR A 689 10.54 23.63 24.11
N GLN A 690 11.17 24.73 24.51
CA GLN A 690 11.61 25.07 25.88
C GLN A 690 10.60 24.84 27.05
N LYS A 691 9.33 24.54 26.77
CA LYS A 691 8.28 24.26 27.75
C LYS A 691 7.90 22.77 27.81
N ARG A 692 7.76 22.24 29.01
CA ARG A 692 7.28 20.88 29.27
C ARG A 692 5.78 20.79 28.99
N GLY A 693 5.40 19.99 27.99
CA GLY A 693 4.00 19.71 27.68
C GLY A 693 3.33 18.79 28.72
N LYS A 694 2.00 18.79 28.74
CA LYS A 694 1.17 17.95 29.61
C LYS A 694 0.38 16.93 28.80
N VAL A 695 0.30 15.71 29.31
CA VAL A 695 -0.51 14.63 28.73
C VAL A 695 -1.51 14.18 29.78
N ILE A 696 -2.80 14.23 29.47
CA ILE A 696 -3.87 13.88 30.40
C ILE A 696 -4.50 12.57 29.92
N VAL A 697 -4.35 11.52 30.72
CA VAL A 697 -4.90 10.18 30.45
C VAL A 697 -6.17 10.00 31.25
N GLN A 698 -7.31 9.93 30.59
CA GLN A 698 -8.59 9.65 31.24
C GLN A 698 -8.90 8.15 31.25
N THR A 699 -9.19 7.60 32.43
CA THR A 699 -9.47 6.16 32.60
C THR A 699 -10.44 5.90 33.75
N TRP A 700 -11.19 4.80 33.67
CA TRP A 700 -12.00 4.25 34.75
C TRP A 700 -11.19 3.42 35.75
N ASN A 701 -9.95 3.05 35.40
CA ASN A 701 -9.06 2.26 36.25
C ASN A 701 -7.64 2.85 36.28
N PRO A 702 -7.41 3.93 37.05
CA PRO A 702 -6.09 4.56 37.18
C PRO A 702 -4.99 3.62 37.66
N GLN A 703 -5.34 2.59 38.44
CA GLN A 703 -4.39 1.63 39.02
C GLN A 703 -3.99 0.50 38.07
N ASN A 704 -4.46 0.53 36.82
CA ASN A 704 -4.04 -0.45 35.82
C ASN A 704 -2.52 -0.38 35.60
N SER A 705 -1.85 -1.53 35.65
CA SER A 705 -0.38 -1.64 35.49
C SER A 705 0.16 -0.98 34.23
N ILE A 706 -0.53 -1.09 33.09
CA ILE A 706 -0.10 -0.50 31.81
C ILE A 706 -0.12 1.03 31.90
N ILE A 707 -1.12 1.61 32.56
CA ILE A 707 -1.22 3.07 32.73
C ILE A 707 -0.07 3.56 33.60
N GLN A 708 0.22 2.87 34.71
CA GLN A 708 1.32 3.22 35.59
C GLN A 708 2.69 3.11 34.87
N GLN A 709 2.88 2.07 34.05
CA GLN A 709 4.07 1.91 33.23
C GLN A 709 4.23 3.03 32.18
N VAL A 710 3.13 3.48 31.56
CA VAL A 710 3.15 4.63 30.64
C VAL A 710 3.56 5.92 31.37
N VAL A 711 2.96 6.18 32.54
CA VAL A 711 3.28 7.36 33.38
C VAL A 711 4.74 7.37 33.79
N ALA A 712 5.30 6.21 34.15
CA ALA A 712 6.70 6.05 34.53
C ALA A 712 7.67 6.01 33.33
N HIS A 713 7.17 5.99 32.09
CA HIS A 713 7.95 5.74 30.88
C HIS A 713 8.74 4.42 30.89
N ASP A 714 8.20 3.40 31.56
CA ASP A 714 8.88 2.14 31.86
C ASP A 714 8.50 1.05 30.86
N TYR A 715 9.14 1.09 29.68
CA TYR A 715 8.96 0.07 28.64
C TYR A 715 9.47 -1.30 29.09
N GLU A 716 10.55 -1.34 29.86
CA GLU A 716 11.21 -2.59 30.27
C GLU A 716 10.33 -3.41 31.21
N SER A 717 9.70 -2.77 32.21
CA SER A 717 8.72 -3.41 33.08
C SER A 717 7.49 -3.91 32.32
N MET A 718 7.00 -3.12 31.36
CA MET A 718 5.91 -3.53 30.46
C MET A 718 6.31 -4.78 29.68
N TYR A 719 7.50 -4.78 29.08
CA TYR A 719 8.04 -5.92 28.34
C TYR A 719 8.15 -7.17 29.21
N HIS A 720 8.76 -7.10 30.40
CA HIS A 720 8.93 -8.26 31.27
C HIS A 720 7.60 -8.83 31.79
N THR A 721 6.62 -7.97 32.02
CA THR A 721 5.27 -8.41 32.43
C THR A 721 4.59 -9.14 31.28
N GLN A 722 4.55 -8.52 30.10
CA GLN A 722 3.87 -9.07 28.93
C GLN A 722 4.55 -10.34 28.40
N ILE A 723 5.88 -10.39 28.34
CA ILE A 723 6.59 -11.55 27.79
C ILE A 723 6.37 -12.82 28.64
N ARG A 724 6.25 -12.67 29.97
CA ARG A 724 5.92 -13.78 30.88
C ARG A 724 4.50 -14.30 30.66
N GLU A 725 3.53 -13.39 30.49
CA GLU A 725 2.15 -13.77 30.15
C GLU A 725 2.10 -14.50 28.80
N ARG A 726 2.80 -13.98 27.79
CA ARG A 726 2.83 -14.61 26.46
C ARG A 726 3.46 -16.00 26.48
N GLN A 727 4.48 -16.21 27.30
CA GLN A 727 5.05 -17.56 27.50
C GLN A 727 4.02 -18.50 28.12
N ARG A 728 3.37 -18.08 29.22
CA ARG A 728 2.40 -18.88 29.97
C ARG A 728 1.19 -19.30 29.13
N PHE A 729 0.74 -18.44 28.21
CA PHE A 729 -0.43 -18.68 27.36
C PHE A 729 -0.10 -19.12 25.93
N HIS A 730 1.16 -19.47 25.65
CA HIS A 730 1.63 -19.95 24.35
C HIS A 730 1.35 -18.95 23.21
N TYR A 731 1.77 -17.70 23.38
CA TYR A 731 1.65 -16.62 22.39
C TYR A 731 3.02 -16.23 21.79
N PRO A 732 3.05 -15.53 20.64
CA PRO A 732 4.26 -14.95 20.07
C PRO A 732 4.98 -14.03 21.06
N PRO A 733 6.32 -14.02 21.14
CA PRO A 733 7.27 -14.59 20.18
C PRO A 733 7.62 -16.07 20.40
N TYR A 734 7.12 -16.74 21.45
CA TYR A 734 7.47 -18.14 21.75
C TYR A 734 6.79 -19.14 20.81
N PHE A 735 5.53 -18.88 20.49
CA PHE A 735 4.74 -19.71 19.59
C PHE A 735 4.42 -18.95 18.30
N ARG A 736 4.19 -19.72 17.23
CA ARG A 736 3.63 -19.25 15.97
C ARG A 736 2.12 -19.47 16.01
N LEU A 737 1.36 -18.44 15.63
CA LEU A 737 -0.09 -18.54 15.53
C LEU A 737 -0.50 -18.68 14.07
N ILE A 738 -1.42 -19.59 13.78
CA ILE A 738 -2.06 -19.71 12.48
C ILE A 738 -3.56 -19.70 12.70
N ARG A 739 -4.23 -18.64 12.25
CA ARG A 739 -5.68 -18.57 12.22
C ARG A 739 -6.17 -19.28 10.96
N VAL A 740 -7.08 -20.22 11.15
CA VAL A 740 -7.77 -20.93 10.07
C VAL A 740 -9.22 -20.45 10.08
N THR A 741 -9.64 -19.82 9.00
CA THR A 741 -10.98 -19.29 8.82
C THR A 741 -11.72 -20.12 7.79
N VAL A 742 -12.86 -20.67 8.18
CA VAL A 742 -13.74 -21.48 7.32
C VAL A 742 -14.94 -20.63 6.94
N LEU A 743 -15.26 -20.60 5.64
CA LEU A 743 -16.37 -19.82 5.11
C LEU A 743 -17.28 -20.67 4.23
N HIS A 744 -18.60 -20.51 4.40
CA HIS A 744 -19.61 -21.11 3.53
C HIS A 744 -20.94 -20.32 3.56
N PRO A 745 -21.73 -20.29 2.47
CA PRO A 745 -23.05 -19.64 2.47
C PRO A 745 -24.10 -20.31 3.35
N ASP A 746 -24.02 -21.63 3.51
CA ASP A 746 -24.91 -22.42 4.37
C ASP A 746 -24.26 -22.64 5.75
N PRO A 747 -24.91 -22.22 6.85
CA PRO A 747 -24.37 -22.35 8.20
C PRO A 747 -24.33 -23.81 8.70
N ASN A 748 -25.19 -24.71 8.23
CA ASN A 748 -25.17 -26.12 8.61
C ASN A 748 -23.94 -26.81 8.04
N VAL A 749 -23.69 -26.60 6.74
CA VAL A 749 -22.48 -27.08 6.06
C VAL A 749 -21.24 -26.48 6.71
N LEU A 750 -21.24 -25.18 7.04
CA LEU A 750 -20.13 -24.54 7.77
C LEU A 750 -19.86 -25.22 9.13
N ASN A 751 -20.91 -25.48 9.92
CA ASN A 751 -20.78 -26.09 11.24
C ASN A 751 -20.15 -27.49 11.13
N GLN A 752 -20.63 -28.31 10.20
CA GLN A 752 -20.10 -29.65 9.93
C GLN A 752 -18.65 -29.59 9.45
N ALA A 753 -18.38 -28.79 8.41
CA ALA A 753 -17.05 -28.58 7.84
C ALA A 753 -16.02 -28.11 8.86
N ALA A 754 -16.37 -27.09 9.66
CA ALA A 754 -15.46 -26.54 10.66
C ALA A 754 -15.18 -27.54 11.79
N ASN A 755 -16.19 -28.30 12.22
CA ASN A 755 -16.03 -29.34 13.22
C ASN A 755 -15.12 -30.46 12.70
N GLU A 756 -15.38 -30.97 11.49
CA GLU A 756 -14.56 -32.02 10.86
C GLU A 756 -13.10 -31.59 10.69
N LEU A 757 -12.87 -30.41 10.11
CA LEU A 757 -11.52 -29.86 9.95
C LEU A 757 -10.81 -29.69 11.31
N SER A 758 -11.53 -29.22 12.34
CA SER A 758 -10.96 -29.07 13.68
C SER A 758 -10.58 -30.40 14.33
N GLN A 759 -11.37 -31.46 14.12
CA GLN A 759 -11.06 -32.80 14.64
C GLN A 759 -9.79 -33.36 13.99
N ARG A 760 -9.66 -33.22 12.66
CA ARG A 760 -8.44 -33.59 11.94
C ARG A 760 -7.23 -32.83 12.44
N LEU A 761 -7.33 -31.51 12.60
CA LEU A 761 -6.23 -30.71 13.12
C LEU A 761 -5.87 -31.10 14.56
N ARG A 762 -6.84 -31.40 15.43
CA ARG A 762 -6.59 -31.85 16.81
C ARG A 762 -5.88 -33.21 16.87
N LYS A 763 -6.14 -34.11 15.90
CA LYS A 763 -5.44 -35.41 15.81
C LYS A 763 -3.94 -35.22 15.57
N TYR A 764 -3.55 -34.25 14.75
CA TYR A 764 -2.14 -33.97 14.43
C TYR A 764 -1.48 -32.95 15.38
N PHE A 765 -2.27 -32.03 15.94
CA PHE A 765 -1.83 -30.96 16.83
C PHE A 765 -2.58 -31.02 18.17
N PRO A 766 -2.34 -32.07 19.00
CA PRO A 766 -3.06 -32.25 20.25
C PRO A 766 -2.81 -31.08 21.20
N LYS A 767 -3.88 -30.59 21.85
CA LYS A 767 -3.87 -29.44 22.78
C LYS A 767 -3.37 -28.10 22.19
N LYS A 768 -3.19 -28.03 20.86
CA LYS A 768 -2.66 -26.86 20.14
C LYS A 768 -3.68 -26.17 19.24
N VAL A 769 -4.93 -26.66 19.21
CA VAL A 769 -6.02 -26.13 18.39
C VAL A 769 -7.12 -25.58 19.29
N LEU A 770 -7.43 -24.29 19.16
CA LEU A 770 -8.57 -23.62 19.80
C LEU A 770 -9.70 -23.41 18.78
N GLY A 771 -10.94 -23.37 19.25
CA GLY A 771 -12.13 -23.35 18.37
C GLY A 771 -12.53 -24.75 17.89
N PRO A 772 -13.48 -24.85 16.93
CA PRO A 772 -13.98 -23.78 16.06
C PRO A 772 -15.07 -22.94 16.72
N GLU A 773 -14.99 -21.62 16.59
CA GLU A 773 -15.97 -20.67 17.15
C GLU A 773 -16.41 -19.63 16.13
N TYR A 774 -17.60 -19.05 16.34
CA TYR A 774 -18.04 -17.89 15.57
C TYR A 774 -17.24 -16.66 16.02
N PRO A 775 -16.63 -15.90 15.09
CA PRO A 775 -16.08 -14.60 15.44
C PRO A 775 -17.20 -13.62 15.83
N PRO A 776 -16.87 -12.48 16.45
CA PRO A 776 -17.85 -11.44 16.80
C PRO A 776 -18.74 -10.98 15.63
N VAL A 777 -18.24 -11.10 14.39
CA VAL A 777 -19.02 -10.93 13.16
C VAL A 777 -19.11 -12.28 12.45
N SER A 778 -20.22 -13.00 12.67
CA SER A 778 -20.43 -14.38 12.21
C SER A 778 -20.69 -14.52 10.71
N ARG A 779 -21.08 -13.45 10.02
CA ARG A 779 -21.41 -13.47 8.58
C ARG A 779 -20.96 -12.21 7.87
N ILE A 780 -20.32 -12.37 6.71
CA ILE A 780 -19.88 -11.28 5.83
C ILE A 780 -20.18 -11.65 4.37
N ARG A 781 -20.84 -10.78 3.62
CA ARG A 781 -21.15 -10.97 2.18
C ARG A 781 -21.82 -12.34 1.90
N ASN A 782 -22.84 -12.69 2.67
CA ASN A 782 -23.55 -13.98 2.62
C ASN A 782 -22.68 -15.21 2.89
N GLN A 783 -21.49 -15.05 3.47
CA GLN A 783 -20.63 -16.15 3.91
C GLN A 783 -20.65 -16.18 5.43
N TYR A 784 -21.14 -17.26 6.02
CA TYR A 784 -20.94 -17.52 7.44
C TYR A 784 -19.48 -17.90 7.69
N ILE A 785 -18.97 -17.55 8.86
CA ILE A 785 -17.55 -17.62 9.19
C ILE A 785 -17.38 -18.36 10.51
N LYS A 786 -16.44 -19.31 10.53
CA LYS A 786 -15.89 -19.88 11.77
C LYS A 786 -14.38 -19.78 11.79
N ASN A 787 -13.85 -19.48 12.96
CA ASN A 787 -12.41 -19.39 13.19
C ASN A 787 -11.94 -20.50 14.10
N MET A 788 -10.72 -20.97 13.85
CA MET A 788 -9.95 -21.79 14.76
C MET A 788 -8.50 -21.29 14.78
N MET A 789 -7.81 -21.50 15.89
CA MET A 789 -6.44 -21.04 16.11
C MET A 789 -5.52 -22.23 16.33
N VAL A 790 -4.50 -22.38 15.49
CA VAL A 790 -3.45 -23.38 15.66
C VAL A 790 -2.21 -22.71 16.25
N LYS A 791 -1.75 -23.20 17.40
CA LYS A 791 -0.56 -22.72 18.11
C LYS A 791 0.60 -23.69 17.89
N LEU A 792 1.61 -23.29 17.14
CA LEU A 792 2.79 -24.11 16.84
C LEU A 792 4.02 -23.60 17.60
N GLU A 793 4.87 -24.50 18.05
CA GLU A 793 6.16 -24.13 18.67
C GLU A 793 7.13 -23.62 17.59
N ARG A 794 8.04 -22.72 17.96
CA ARG A 794 9.10 -22.24 17.05
C ARG A 794 10.34 -23.13 17.15
N ASP A 795 10.16 -24.43 16.93
CA ASP A 795 11.23 -25.43 16.88
C ASP A 795 11.62 -25.77 15.42
N ALA A 796 12.59 -26.68 15.24
CA ALA A 796 13.04 -27.12 13.92
C ALA A 796 11.92 -27.75 13.06
N ARG A 797 10.81 -28.20 13.68
CA ARG A 797 9.68 -28.86 13.00
C ARG A 797 8.58 -27.89 12.58
N LEU A 798 8.78 -26.58 12.75
CA LEU A 798 7.76 -25.58 12.36
C LEU A 798 7.42 -25.66 10.87
N SER A 799 8.43 -25.83 10.00
CA SER A 799 8.22 -25.96 8.55
C SER A 799 7.43 -27.23 8.21
N GLU A 800 7.81 -28.36 8.81
CA GLU A 800 7.09 -29.64 8.67
C GLU A 800 5.64 -29.53 9.18
N SER A 801 5.43 -28.85 10.30
CA SER A 801 4.10 -28.63 10.87
C SER A 801 3.21 -27.78 9.96
N LYS A 802 3.78 -26.73 9.34
CA LYS A 802 3.09 -25.93 8.31
C LYS A 802 2.72 -26.76 7.09
N ALA A 803 3.65 -27.58 6.58
CA ALA A 803 3.40 -28.47 5.45
C ALA A 803 2.30 -29.50 5.77
N LYS A 804 2.31 -30.08 6.97
CA LYS A 804 1.24 -30.97 7.45
C LYS A 804 -0.12 -30.26 7.52
N LEU A 805 -0.16 -29.02 7.99
CA LEU A 805 -1.40 -28.23 8.02
C LEU A 805 -1.97 -28.03 6.61
N ILE A 806 -1.13 -27.65 5.64
CA ILE A 806 -1.54 -27.53 4.23
C ILE A 806 -2.10 -28.86 3.72
N LYS A 807 -1.40 -29.97 3.97
CA LYS A 807 -1.83 -31.31 3.53
C LYS A 807 -3.18 -31.71 4.13
N ILE A 808 -3.45 -31.37 5.39
CA ILE A 808 -4.76 -31.61 6.04
C ILE A 808 -5.86 -30.82 5.33
N VAL A 809 -5.61 -29.55 5.00
CA VAL A 809 -6.56 -28.70 4.27
C VAL A 809 -6.78 -29.21 2.84
N GLU A 810 -5.75 -29.73 2.18
CA GLU A 810 -5.87 -30.37 0.86
C GLU A 810 -6.74 -31.62 0.90
N LEU A 811 -6.49 -32.53 1.85
CA LEU A 811 -7.30 -33.74 2.03
C LEU A 811 -8.75 -33.39 2.36
N PHE A 812 -8.97 -32.34 3.16
CA PHE A 812 -10.30 -31.82 3.46
C PHE A 812 -11.02 -31.33 2.19
N HIS A 813 -10.34 -30.61 1.29
CA HIS A 813 -10.93 -30.16 0.02
C HIS A 813 -11.10 -31.26 -1.04
N ALA A 814 -10.41 -32.39 -0.89
CA ALA A 814 -10.58 -33.55 -1.78
C ALA A 814 -11.94 -34.24 -1.57
N GLU A 815 -12.57 -34.04 -0.41
CA GLU A 815 -13.90 -34.61 -0.12
C GLU A 815 -15.02 -33.86 -0.86
N PRO A 816 -15.95 -34.60 -1.51
CA PRO A 816 -17.04 -34.00 -2.29
C PRO A 816 -17.88 -32.98 -1.49
N ASP A 817 -18.16 -33.29 -0.23
CA ASP A 817 -19.02 -32.49 0.66
C ASP A 817 -18.41 -31.13 1.00
N TYR A 818 -17.07 -31.01 0.96
CA TYR A 818 -16.34 -29.83 1.40
C TYR A 818 -15.64 -29.06 0.27
N LYS A 819 -15.79 -29.50 -0.98
CA LYS A 819 -15.19 -28.85 -2.16
C LYS A 819 -15.61 -27.38 -2.33
N ARG A 820 -16.80 -27.01 -1.85
CA ARG A 820 -17.35 -25.64 -1.92
C ARG A 820 -17.04 -24.78 -0.69
N VAL A 821 -16.53 -25.40 0.38
CA VAL A 821 -16.12 -24.69 1.59
C VAL A 821 -14.83 -23.94 1.28
N ARG A 822 -14.71 -22.68 1.72
CA ARG A 822 -13.49 -21.89 1.58
C ARG A 822 -12.72 -21.92 2.88
N VAL A 823 -11.44 -22.25 2.83
CA VAL A 823 -10.53 -22.20 3.97
C VAL A 823 -9.47 -21.13 3.71
N ILE A 824 -9.28 -20.24 4.67
CA ILE A 824 -8.29 -19.17 4.65
C ILE A 824 -7.31 -19.40 5.79
N LEU A 825 -6.02 -19.36 5.47
CA LEU A 825 -4.92 -19.45 6.42
C LEU A 825 -4.30 -18.05 6.61
N ASP A 826 -4.08 -17.67 7.87
CA ASP A 826 -3.43 -16.42 8.24
C ASP A 826 -2.36 -16.71 9.30
N VAL A 827 -1.10 -16.64 8.87
CA VAL A 827 0.07 -16.87 9.72
C VAL A 827 0.43 -15.57 10.43
N ASP A 828 0.62 -15.65 11.75
CA ASP A 828 0.86 -14.50 12.63
C ASP A 828 -0.23 -13.41 12.45
N PRO A 829 -1.50 -13.72 12.79
CA PRO A 829 -2.57 -12.74 12.79
C PRO A 829 -2.25 -11.61 13.77
N ALA A 830 -2.61 -10.37 13.38
CA ALA A 830 -2.35 -9.13 14.12
C ALA A 830 -3.61 -8.52 14.76
#